data_AF-A0A2P6R5C6-F1
#
_entry.id   AF-A0A2P6R5C6-F1
#
_cell.length_a   1.000
_cell.length_b   1.000
_cell.length_c   1.000
_cell.angle_alpha   90.00
_cell.angle_beta   90.00
_cell.angle_gamma   90.00
#
_symmetry.space_group_name_H-M   'P 1'
#
loop_
_entity.id
_entity.type
_entity.pdbx_description
1 polymer ?
#
loop_
_entity_poly.entity_id
_entity_poly.type
_entity_poly.pdbx_seq_one_letter_code
_entity_poly.pdbx_strand_id
1 'polypeptide(L)'
;MMTVHGEARLPQAVASRAQFGVESFKPEPSSLSLVSFKPPDSHEVDEDAHLAIAHQMYKSGNYKEALERSNIVYERNPIRTDNLLLLGAIYYQLHDFDMCIAKNEEALRIEPHFAECYGNMANAWKEKGNSDLAIRYYLIAIELRPNFCDAWSNLASAYMRKGRLEEAAQCCHQALQLNPHLVDAHSNLGNLMKARGLVQEAYSCYLEALRIQPNFAIAWSNLAGLFMESGDLNRALQYYKEAVKLKPAFPDAYLNLGNVYKALGLPQEAIVCYQRALQTRPNYAMAFGNLASTYYEQGQLDLAVLHYKQAIACDPRFLEAYNNLGNALKDIGRVDEAIQCYNQCLTLQPNHPQALTNLGNIYMEWNMVAAAASYYKATLTVTTGLSAPFNNLAIIYKQQGNYADAISCYNEVLRIDPLAADGLVNRGNTYKEIGRVSEAIQDYIHAISVRPTMAEAHANLASAYKDSGHVEAAIKSYKQALHLRPDFPEATCNLLHTLQCVCSWEDRDKMFAEVEGIIRRQINMSLLPSVQPFHAIAYPIDPMLALDISRKYAAQCSIIASRFGLTAFNHPTPIPIKCNGGFERLRVGYVSSDFGNHPLSHLMGSVFGMHNKENVEVFCYALSPNDGTEWRQRTQSEAEHFVDVSSMTSDMIAKMINEDNIQILINLNGYTKGARNEIFAMQPAPVQVSYMGFPGTTGANYIDYLVTDEFVSPLRFSHIYSEKLVHLPHCYFVNDYKQKNLDVLDPNCRHKRSDYGLPEDKFIFATFNQLYKMDPEIFNTWCNILKRVPNSALWLLRFPAAGEMRLRTYAAAQGVQADQIIFTDVAMKGEHIRRSALADLFLDTPLCNAHTTGTDVLWAGLPMVTLPLEKMATRVAGSLCLATGLGEEMIVSSMKEYEEKAVSLALNPSKLQALTNKLKAVRMTCPLFDTTRWVRNLERAYFKMWNLHCSGQRPQHFKVAENDLDFPYDR
;
A
#
# COMPACT_ATOMS: atom_id res chain seq x y z
N MET A 1 -30.39 43.21 21.80
CA MET A 1 -31.21 43.33 23.02
C MET A 1 -30.27 43.48 24.20
N MET A 2 -30.35 44.65 24.86
CA MET A 2 -30.02 44.98 26.26
C MET A 2 -28.62 44.58 26.84
N THR A 3 -27.62 45.49 26.94
CA THR A 3 -27.35 46.53 28.00
C THR A 3 -26.74 45.93 29.30
N VAL A 4 -25.73 46.45 30.04
CA VAL A 4 -25.01 47.76 30.13
C VAL A 4 -23.90 47.71 31.24
N HIS A 5 -22.89 48.61 31.15
CA HIS A 5 -21.91 49.14 32.15
C HIS A 5 -20.87 48.20 32.83
N GLY A 6 -19.65 48.62 33.22
CA GLY A 6 -19.02 49.94 33.37
C GLY A 6 -17.54 49.84 33.82
N GLU A 7 -16.90 50.99 34.00
CA GLU A 7 -15.45 51.29 34.04
C GLU A 7 -14.65 50.88 35.31
N ALA A 8 -13.32 50.77 35.09
CA ALA A 8 -12.15 51.18 35.91
C ALA A 8 -12.03 50.85 37.42
N ARG A 9 -10.87 50.26 37.80
CA ARG A 9 -9.87 50.82 38.76
C ARG A 9 -8.70 49.84 39.03
N LEU A 10 -7.47 50.38 39.01
CA LEU A 10 -6.30 49.85 39.73
C LEU A 10 -6.48 50.05 41.25
N PRO A 11 -5.85 49.20 42.10
CA PRO A 11 -4.69 49.67 42.84
C PRO A 11 -3.60 48.61 43.17
N GLN A 12 -2.54 49.13 43.79
CA GLN A 12 -1.22 48.60 44.14
C GLN A 12 -1.14 47.42 45.13
N ALA A 13 0.02 46.74 45.02
CA ALA A 13 0.91 46.16 46.05
C ALA A 13 0.41 45.06 47.01
N VAL A 14 1.24 44.02 47.20
CA VAL A 14 2.04 43.78 48.41
C VAL A 14 2.90 42.52 48.20
N ALA A 15 4.19 42.65 48.48
CA ALA A 15 5.15 41.56 48.53
C ALA A 15 5.03 40.83 49.88
N SER A 16 5.01 39.49 49.86
CA SER A 16 5.24 38.66 51.04
C SER A 16 6.34 37.63 50.77
N ARG A 17 7.37 37.69 51.62
CA ARG A 17 8.43 36.71 51.76
C ARG A 17 7.89 35.45 52.43
N ALA A 18 8.35 34.28 51.99
CA ALA A 18 8.35 33.06 52.79
C ALA A 18 9.64 32.26 52.51
N GLN A 19 10.17 31.69 53.60
CA GLN A 19 11.51 31.13 53.79
C GLN A 19 11.63 29.68 53.32
N PHE A 20 12.82 29.31 52.83
CA PHE A 20 13.49 28.01 52.99
C PHE A 20 14.99 28.36 53.00
N GLY A 21 15.81 28.12 54.03
CA GLY A 21 16.00 26.89 54.79
C GLY A 21 17.47 26.51 54.59
N VAL A 22 18.39 27.19 55.31
CA VAL A 22 19.84 26.94 55.25
C VAL A 22 20.20 25.98 56.37
N GLU A 23 20.55 24.75 56.03
CA GLU A 23 21.13 23.79 56.99
C GLU A 23 22.62 24.07 57.16
N SER A 24 23.00 24.27 58.42
CA SER A 24 24.35 24.49 58.90
C SER A 24 24.94 23.17 59.41
N PHE A 25 25.97 22.67 58.73
CA PHE A 25 26.80 21.59 59.27
C PHE A 25 27.93 22.19 60.13
N LYS A 26 27.88 21.87 61.43
CA LYS A 26 28.95 22.12 62.42
C LYS A 26 30.16 21.21 62.14
N PRO A 27 31.40 21.64 62.43
CA PRO A 27 32.54 20.75 62.52
C PRO A 27 32.64 20.12 63.92
N GLU A 28 32.80 18.80 63.99
CA GLU A 28 33.26 18.10 65.20
C GLU A 28 34.79 18.19 65.33
N PRO A 29 35.35 18.26 66.55
CA PRO A 29 36.78 18.27 66.77
C PRO A 29 37.30 16.84 66.94
N SER A 30 38.14 16.37 66.02
CA SER A 30 38.94 15.16 66.21
C SER A 30 40.40 15.54 66.47
N SER A 31 40.86 15.08 67.63
CA SER A 31 42.20 15.17 68.16
C SER A 31 43.24 14.55 67.22
N LEU A 32 44.24 15.32 66.81
CA LEU A 32 45.52 14.78 66.37
C LEU A 32 46.65 15.41 67.20
N SER A 33 47.30 14.52 67.92
CA SER A 33 48.42 14.72 68.84
C SER A 33 49.62 15.41 68.20
N LEU A 34 50.16 16.41 68.88
CA LEU A 34 51.53 16.91 68.70
C LEU A 34 52.52 15.75 68.95
N VAL A 35 53.13 15.23 67.89
CA VAL A 35 54.27 14.33 68.00
C VAL A 35 55.52 15.16 68.27
N SER A 36 56.19 14.83 69.37
CA SER A 36 57.40 15.49 69.86
C SER A 36 58.59 15.24 68.94
N PHE A 37 59.33 16.31 68.66
CA PHE A 37 60.67 16.31 68.07
C PHE A 37 61.66 15.48 68.92
N LYS A 38 62.37 14.52 68.31
CA LYS A 38 63.61 13.91 68.84
C LYS A 38 64.71 14.03 67.77
N PRO A 39 65.94 14.45 68.14
CA PRO A 39 67.08 14.56 67.21
C PRO A 39 67.74 13.19 66.95
N PRO A 40 68.65 13.09 65.95
CA PRO A 40 68.71 11.96 65.03
C PRO A 40 69.70 10.88 65.45
N ASP A 41 69.38 9.62 65.09
CA ASP A 41 70.36 8.55 64.98
C ASP A 41 70.38 8.00 63.54
N SER A 42 71.47 8.37 62.86
CA SER A 42 72.20 7.66 61.81
C SER A 42 71.55 6.46 61.09
N HIS A 43 70.88 6.74 59.97
CA HIS A 43 71.08 6.06 58.69
C HIS A 43 70.45 6.93 57.58
N GLU A 44 71.28 7.80 56.98
CA GLU A 44 70.92 8.60 55.80
C GLU A 44 70.52 7.67 54.65
N VAL A 45 69.22 7.49 54.45
CA VAL A 45 68.64 7.24 53.13
C VAL A 45 67.91 8.51 52.76
N ASP A 46 68.60 9.28 51.93
CA ASP A 46 68.32 10.64 51.49
C ASP A 46 66.88 10.81 50.96
N GLU A 47 66.15 11.80 51.49
CA GLU A 47 64.81 12.18 50.97
C GLU A 47 64.88 12.53 49.49
N ASP A 48 65.99 13.14 49.05
CA ASP A 48 66.21 13.49 47.66
C ASP A 48 66.41 12.23 46.78
N ALA A 49 67.01 11.17 47.32
CA ALA A 49 67.13 9.89 46.60
C ALA A 49 65.75 9.24 46.40
N HIS A 50 64.89 9.25 47.41
CA HIS A 50 63.53 8.72 47.28
C HIS A 50 62.67 9.54 46.31
N LEU A 51 62.78 10.87 46.35
CA LEU A 51 62.07 11.74 45.42
C LEU A 51 62.58 11.59 43.97
N ALA A 52 63.90 11.46 43.78
CA ALA A 52 64.49 11.21 42.47
C ALA A 52 64.04 9.86 41.88
N ILE A 53 63.98 8.81 42.71
CA ILE A 53 63.44 7.50 42.31
C ILE A 53 61.94 7.62 41.99
N ALA A 54 61.16 8.35 42.78
CA ALA A 54 59.74 8.57 42.51
C ALA A 54 59.53 9.28 41.15
N HIS A 55 60.34 10.31 40.85
CA HIS A 55 60.33 10.97 39.54
C HIS A 55 60.76 10.02 38.41
N GLN A 56 61.76 9.17 38.62
CA GLN A 56 62.19 8.19 37.62
C GLN A 56 61.09 7.16 37.35
N MET A 57 60.45 6.65 38.40
CA MET A 57 59.32 5.70 38.29
C MET A 57 58.12 6.34 37.62
N TYR A 58 57.80 7.60 37.96
CA TYR A 58 56.76 8.38 37.30
C TYR A 58 57.04 8.53 35.80
N LYS A 59 58.27 8.93 35.42
CA LYS A 59 58.69 9.04 34.01
C LYS A 59 58.68 7.70 33.28
N SER A 60 58.90 6.60 34.00
CA SER A 60 58.87 5.23 33.46
C SER A 60 57.45 4.65 33.38
N GLY A 61 56.43 5.38 33.85
CA GLY A 61 55.04 4.93 33.86
C GLY A 61 54.66 4.00 35.01
N ASN A 62 55.56 3.75 35.97
CA ASN A 62 55.34 2.90 37.13
C ASN A 62 54.66 3.69 38.25
N TYR A 63 53.43 4.16 38.02
CA TYR A 63 52.76 5.12 38.90
C TYR A 63 52.46 4.58 40.30
N LYS A 64 52.21 3.28 40.46
CA LYS A 64 52.00 2.66 41.78
C LYS A 64 53.28 2.65 42.63
N GLU A 65 54.40 2.28 42.02
CA GLU A 65 55.71 2.29 42.69
C GLU A 65 56.18 3.73 42.93
N ALA A 66 55.90 4.65 42.00
CA ALA A 66 56.13 6.08 42.19
C ALA A 66 55.31 6.61 43.38
N LEU A 67 54.05 6.20 43.52
CA LEU A 67 53.19 6.57 44.65
C LEU A 67 53.78 6.09 45.98
N GLU A 68 54.21 4.82 46.05
CA GLU A 68 54.84 4.27 47.26
C GLU A 68 56.09 5.07 47.66
N ARG A 69 56.96 5.41 46.69
CA ARG A 69 58.18 6.18 46.97
C ARG A 69 57.88 7.63 47.35
N SER A 70 56.93 8.28 46.69
CA SER A 70 56.50 9.64 47.05
C SER A 70 55.77 9.69 48.40
N ASN A 71 55.05 8.64 48.80
CA ASN A 71 54.42 8.54 50.12
C ASN A 71 55.46 8.45 51.24
N ILE A 72 56.57 7.72 51.04
CA ILE A 72 57.68 7.67 52.02
C ILE A 72 58.28 9.08 52.23
N VAL A 73 58.44 9.86 51.17
CA VAL A 73 58.90 11.26 51.25
C VAL A 73 57.86 12.12 51.98
N TYR A 74 56.57 11.92 51.70
CA TYR A 74 55.48 12.66 52.33
C TYR A 74 55.31 12.37 53.83
N GLU A 75 55.47 11.11 54.25
CA GLU A 75 55.40 10.72 55.67
C GLU A 75 56.51 11.35 56.50
N ARG A 76 57.69 11.56 55.92
CA ARG A 76 58.83 12.21 56.58
C ARG A 76 58.73 13.73 56.55
N ASN A 77 58.33 14.29 55.40
CA ASN A 77 58.25 15.72 55.18
C ASN A 77 56.97 16.09 54.41
N PRO A 78 55.84 16.26 55.11
CA PRO A 78 54.53 16.49 54.48
C PRO A 78 54.38 17.91 53.90
N ILE A 79 55.31 18.82 54.21
CA ILE A 79 55.27 20.22 53.74
C ILE A 79 56.13 20.44 52.48
N ARG A 80 56.75 19.39 51.95
CA ARG A 80 57.63 19.44 50.79
C ARG A 80 56.82 19.56 49.48
N THR A 81 56.78 20.77 48.92
CA THR A 81 55.87 21.15 47.82
C THR A 81 56.17 20.47 46.50
N ASP A 82 57.43 20.19 46.16
CA ASP A 82 57.84 19.45 44.96
C ASP A 82 57.34 17.98 44.98
N ASN A 83 57.37 17.32 46.15
CA ASN A 83 56.79 15.99 46.33
C ASN A 83 55.25 16.01 46.31
N LEU A 84 54.60 17.03 46.87
CA LEU A 84 53.14 17.18 46.81
C LEU A 84 52.65 17.40 45.37
N LEU A 85 53.37 18.19 44.57
CA LEU A 85 53.09 18.34 43.14
C LEU A 85 53.21 16.99 42.41
N LEU A 86 54.27 16.24 42.71
CA LEU A 86 54.48 14.90 42.13
C LEU A 86 53.38 13.91 42.55
N LEU A 87 52.96 13.91 43.82
CA LEU A 87 51.82 13.10 44.30
C LEU A 87 50.54 13.45 43.55
N GLY A 88 50.26 14.74 43.38
CA GLY A 88 49.14 15.21 42.57
C GLY A 88 49.18 14.65 41.14
N ALA A 89 50.34 14.71 40.49
CA ALA A 89 50.55 14.17 39.15
C ALA A 89 50.43 12.63 39.10
N ILE A 90 50.90 11.91 40.13
CA ILE A 90 50.79 10.45 40.26
C ILE A 90 49.32 10.04 40.42
N TYR A 91 48.57 10.69 41.32
CA TYR A 91 47.15 10.40 41.52
C TYR A 91 46.32 10.68 40.27
N TYR A 92 46.66 11.73 39.51
CA TYR A 92 46.05 11.96 38.20
C TYR A 92 46.25 10.78 37.24
N GLN A 93 47.47 10.25 37.14
CA GLN A 93 47.78 9.09 36.28
C GLN A 93 47.14 7.78 36.78
N LEU A 94 46.87 7.67 38.08
CA LEU A 94 46.14 6.56 38.68
C LEU A 94 44.61 6.73 38.59
N HIS A 95 44.12 7.79 37.94
CA HIS A 95 42.70 8.15 37.82
C HIS A 95 41.98 8.44 39.15
N ASP A 96 42.73 8.70 40.23
CA ASP A 96 42.18 9.20 41.49
C ASP A 96 42.21 10.74 41.46
N PHE A 97 41.22 11.30 40.77
CA PHE A 97 41.15 12.74 40.54
C PHE A 97 40.89 13.53 41.84
N ASP A 98 40.23 12.92 42.82
CA ASP A 98 39.96 13.55 44.11
C ASP A 98 41.24 13.71 44.93
N MET A 99 42.07 12.65 44.99
CA MET A 99 43.37 12.74 45.65
C MET A 99 44.36 13.62 44.88
N CYS A 100 44.30 13.65 43.55
CA CYS A 100 45.06 14.60 42.74
C CYS A 100 44.75 16.05 43.18
N ILE A 101 43.46 16.39 43.27
CA ILE A 101 43.02 17.72 43.69
C ILE A 101 43.48 17.99 45.13
N ALA A 102 43.24 17.07 46.06
CA ALA A 102 43.58 17.25 47.47
C ALA A 102 45.08 17.51 47.71
N LYS A 103 45.97 16.79 47.02
CA LYS A 103 47.43 16.95 47.19
C LYS A 103 47.97 18.24 46.56
N ASN A 104 47.40 18.69 45.45
CA ASN A 104 47.72 19.99 44.88
C ASN A 104 47.16 21.14 45.75
N GLU A 105 46.00 20.98 46.39
CA GLU A 105 45.48 21.96 47.35
C GLU A 105 46.36 22.05 48.62
N GLU A 106 46.88 20.93 49.11
CA GLU A 106 47.85 20.92 50.21
C GLU A 106 49.12 21.70 49.84
N ALA A 107 49.66 21.51 48.62
CA ALA A 107 50.81 22.27 48.14
C ALA A 107 50.51 23.78 48.08
N LEU A 108 49.32 24.16 47.59
CA LEU A 108 48.90 25.56 47.46
C LEU A 108 48.65 26.27 48.80
N ARG A 109 48.35 25.54 49.88
CA ARG A 109 48.28 26.13 51.24
C ARG A 109 49.65 26.58 51.73
N ILE A 110 50.72 25.96 51.23
CA ILE A 110 52.11 26.28 51.60
C ILE A 110 52.67 27.31 50.62
N GLU A 111 52.46 27.10 49.32
CA GLU A 111 52.93 27.97 48.24
C GLU A 111 51.75 28.38 47.32
N PRO A 112 51.07 29.51 47.60
CA PRO A 112 49.88 29.93 46.85
C PRO A 112 50.13 30.30 45.38
N HIS A 113 51.38 30.57 44.99
CA HIS A 113 51.76 30.99 43.63
C HIS A 113 52.37 29.82 42.82
N PHE A 114 51.90 28.60 43.04
CA PHE A 114 52.41 27.39 42.38
C PHE A 114 51.57 27.01 41.14
N ALA A 115 51.95 27.53 39.96
CA ALA A 115 51.17 27.41 38.72
C ALA A 115 50.89 25.96 38.30
N GLU A 116 51.84 25.05 38.50
CA GLU A 116 51.74 23.63 38.14
C GLU A 116 50.64 22.90 38.91
N CYS A 117 50.41 23.28 40.18
CA CYS A 117 49.32 22.71 40.99
C CYS A 117 47.94 23.06 40.42
N TYR A 118 47.75 24.32 40.02
CA TYR A 118 46.53 24.74 39.33
C TYR A 118 46.34 24.02 37.99
N GLY A 119 47.42 23.80 37.23
CA GLY A 119 47.40 23.02 35.99
C GLY A 119 46.98 21.56 36.22
N ASN A 120 47.52 20.89 37.24
CA ASN A 120 47.14 19.52 37.61
C ASN A 120 45.67 19.42 38.05
N MET A 121 45.20 20.36 38.87
CA MET A 121 43.80 20.43 39.29
C MET A 121 42.87 20.68 38.09
N ALA A 122 43.24 21.58 37.18
CA ALA A 122 42.48 21.85 35.97
C ALA A 122 42.34 20.60 35.08
N ASN A 123 43.40 19.81 34.95
CA ASN A 123 43.37 18.51 34.27
C ASN A 123 42.41 17.53 34.98
N ALA A 124 42.46 17.42 36.30
CA ALA A 124 41.56 16.55 37.07
C ALA A 124 40.08 16.97 36.92
N TRP A 125 39.77 18.27 37.02
CA TRP A 125 38.40 18.78 36.82
C TRP A 125 37.89 18.58 35.39
N LYS A 126 38.77 18.66 34.39
CA LYS A 126 38.46 18.35 32.99
C LYS A 126 38.03 16.89 32.83
N GLU A 127 38.74 15.95 33.46
CA GLU A 127 38.41 14.51 33.43
C GLU A 127 37.15 14.18 34.24
N LYS A 128 36.88 14.91 35.34
CA LYS A 128 35.60 14.83 36.07
C LYS A 128 34.41 15.46 35.33
N GLY A 129 34.63 16.02 34.14
CA GLY A 129 33.58 16.62 33.30
C GLY A 129 33.19 18.05 33.67
N ASN A 130 33.76 18.63 34.74
CA ASN A 130 33.50 20.02 35.12
C ASN A 130 34.43 20.98 34.36
N SER A 131 34.07 21.23 33.11
CA SER A 131 34.86 22.07 32.19
C SER A 131 34.93 23.53 32.63
N ASP A 132 33.94 24.04 33.39
CA ASP A 132 33.96 25.43 33.88
C ASP A 132 35.01 25.63 34.98
N LEU A 133 35.10 24.68 35.92
CA LEU A 133 36.18 24.68 36.92
C LEU A 133 37.56 24.44 36.28
N ALA A 134 37.64 23.54 35.29
CA ALA A 134 38.88 23.31 34.56
C ALA A 134 39.38 24.60 33.89
N ILE A 135 38.52 25.31 33.15
CA ILE A 135 38.85 26.60 32.52
C ILE A 135 39.33 27.61 33.56
N ARG A 136 38.62 27.73 34.68
CA ARG A 136 38.99 28.65 35.76
C ARG A 136 40.40 28.38 36.29
N TYR A 137 40.72 27.12 36.57
CA TYR A 137 42.04 26.76 37.10
C TYR A 137 43.17 26.87 36.06
N TYR A 138 42.92 26.59 34.78
CA TYR A 138 43.91 26.88 33.73
C TYR A 138 44.20 28.37 33.60
N LEU A 139 43.18 29.24 33.68
CA LEU A 139 43.36 30.69 33.63
C LEU A 139 44.24 31.18 34.79
N ILE A 140 44.02 30.67 36.00
CA ILE A 140 44.87 30.98 37.17
C ILE A 140 46.31 30.50 36.93
N ALA A 141 46.50 29.26 36.43
CA ALA A 141 47.83 28.73 36.14
C ALA A 141 48.60 29.59 35.13
N ILE A 142 47.92 30.08 34.10
CA ILE A 142 48.49 30.93 33.05
C ILE A 142 48.76 32.36 33.57
N GLU A 143 47.91 32.90 34.45
CA GLU A 143 48.13 34.20 35.08
C GLU A 143 49.40 34.21 35.94
N LEU A 144 49.62 33.13 36.71
CA LEU A 144 50.82 32.95 37.52
C LEU A 144 52.07 32.66 36.66
N ARG A 145 51.90 31.94 35.55
CA ARG A 145 53.00 31.56 34.64
C ARG A 145 52.57 31.69 33.17
N PRO A 146 52.72 32.89 32.55
CA PRO A 146 52.26 33.12 31.18
C PRO A 146 52.91 32.24 30.10
N ASN A 147 54.13 31.73 30.35
CA ASN A 147 54.85 30.82 29.45
C ASN A 147 54.49 29.34 29.62
N PHE A 148 53.43 29.01 30.37
CA PHE A 148 53.00 27.63 30.60
C PHE A 148 52.25 27.04 29.38
N CYS A 149 53.03 26.57 28.41
CA CYS A 149 52.53 26.12 27.09
C CYS A 149 51.46 25.01 27.18
N ASP A 150 51.65 24.03 28.08
CA ASP A 150 50.71 22.91 28.25
C ASP A 150 49.36 23.37 28.81
N ALA A 151 49.35 24.40 29.68
CA ALA A 151 48.12 24.98 30.21
C ALA A 151 47.34 25.70 29.10
N TRP A 152 48.01 26.44 28.21
CA TRP A 152 47.39 27.06 27.03
C TRP A 152 46.77 26.02 26.09
N SER A 153 47.49 24.95 25.76
CA SER A 153 46.98 23.87 24.90
C SER A 153 45.78 23.14 25.53
N ASN A 154 45.85 22.83 26.82
CA ASN A 154 44.75 22.18 27.53
C ASN A 154 43.52 23.08 27.72
N LEU A 155 43.74 24.39 27.92
CA LEU A 155 42.67 25.39 27.95
C LEU A 155 41.96 25.48 26.59
N ALA A 156 42.69 25.43 25.48
CA ALA A 156 42.11 25.39 24.15
C ALA A 156 41.15 24.20 23.97
N SER A 157 41.57 23.01 24.42
CA SER A 157 40.74 21.81 24.42
C SER A 157 39.47 21.96 25.26
N ALA A 158 39.57 22.61 26.43
CA ALA A 158 38.42 22.88 27.30
C ALA A 158 37.44 23.90 26.67
N TYR A 159 37.94 24.96 26.02
CA TYR A 159 37.10 25.90 25.28
C TYR A 159 36.41 25.25 24.08
N MET A 160 37.11 24.37 23.36
CA MET A 160 36.54 23.61 22.26
C MET A 160 35.36 22.73 22.73
N ARG A 161 35.47 22.06 23.88
CA ARG A 161 34.36 21.29 24.49
C ARG A 161 33.15 22.17 24.86
N LYS A 162 33.36 23.47 25.13
CA LYS A 162 32.31 24.45 25.40
C LYS A 162 31.78 25.16 24.15
N GLY A 163 32.29 24.83 22.96
CA GLY A 163 31.92 25.51 21.71
C GLY A 163 32.48 26.93 21.56
N ARG A 164 33.42 27.34 22.43
CA ARG A 164 34.08 28.65 22.41
C ARG A 164 35.27 28.62 21.45
N LEU A 165 34.95 28.56 20.15
CA LEU A 165 35.93 28.26 19.10
C LEU A 165 36.96 29.37 18.88
N GLU A 166 36.62 30.64 19.15
CA GLU A 166 37.57 31.75 18.99
C GLU A 166 38.59 31.79 20.13
N GLU A 167 38.13 31.62 21.36
CA GLU A 167 39.02 31.54 22.52
C GLU A 167 39.92 30.30 22.44
N ALA A 168 39.41 29.17 21.93
CA ALA A 168 40.22 28.00 21.65
C ALA A 168 41.34 28.27 20.62
N ALA A 169 41.04 29.01 19.54
CA ALA A 169 42.03 29.37 18.52
C ALA A 169 43.16 30.21 19.12
N GLN A 170 42.79 31.24 19.89
CA GLN A 170 43.74 32.13 20.55
C GLN A 170 44.67 31.35 21.48
N CYS A 171 44.12 30.43 22.27
CA CYS A 171 44.89 29.58 23.17
C CYS A 171 45.86 28.66 22.41
N CYS A 172 45.43 28.02 21.32
CA CYS A 172 46.32 27.21 20.48
C CYS A 172 47.45 28.05 19.85
N HIS A 173 47.14 29.24 19.33
CA HIS A 173 48.15 30.13 18.76
C HIS A 173 49.15 30.62 19.82
N GLN A 174 48.70 30.97 21.02
CA GLN A 174 49.59 31.31 22.13
C GLN A 174 50.49 30.13 22.52
N ALA A 175 49.94 28.92 22.65
CA ALA A 175 50.72 27.72 22.93
C ALA A 175 51.82 27.46 21.88
N LEU A 176 51.49 27.64 20.59
CA LEU A 176 52.42 27.45 19.48
C LEU A 176 53.42 28.59 19.30
N GLN A 177 53.07 29.82 19.68
CA GLN A 177 54.01 30.95 19.73
C GLN A 177 55.08 30.71 20.80
N LEU A 178 54.68 30.18 21.96
CA LEU A 178 55.59 29.86 23.05
C LEU A 178 56.42 28.59 22.77
N ASN A 179 55.82 27.57 22.16
CA ASN A 179 56.49 26.34 21.75
C ASN A 179 55.96 25.80 20.42
N PRO A 180 56.65 26.07 19.29
CA PRO A 180 56.26 25.58 17.97
C PRO A 180 56.26 24.06 17.81
N HIS A 181 56.94 23.33 18.70
CA HIS A 181 57.05 21.87 18.68
C HIS A 181 56.02 21.15 19.56
N LEU A 182 55.04 21.87 20.12
CA LEU A 182 54.00 21.27 20.96
C LEU A 182 52.94 20.53 20.12
N VAL A 183 53.08 19.21 20.04
CA VAL A 183 52.24 18.33 19.19
C VAL A 183 50.75 18.36 19.55
N ASP A 184 50.41 18.44 20.84
CA ASP A 184 49.02 18.54 21.30
C ASP A 184 48.37 19.85 20.82
N ALA A 185 49.12 20.95 20.74
CA ALA A 185 48.61 22.22 20.26
C ALA A 185 48.34 22.21 18.75
N HIS A 186 49.23 21.58 17.95
CA HIS A 186 48.97 21.33 16.52
C HIS A 186 47.74 20.45 16.30
N SER A 187 47.58 19.38 17.08
CA SER A 187 46.39 18.52 16.98
C SER A 187 45.10 19.21 17.43
N ASN A 188 45.15 20.01 18.50
CA ASN A 188 44.00 20.78 18.96
C ASN A 188 43.61 21.87 17.96
N LEU A 189 44.59 22.52 17.32
CA LEU A 189 44.36 23.46 16.22
C LEU A 189 43.73 22.75 15.02
N GLY A 190 44.20 21.55 14.66
CA GLY A 190 43.59 20.76 13.59
C GLY A 190 42.13 20.40 13.87
N ASN A 191 41.82 19.98 15.10
CA ASN A 191 40.43 19.70 15.53
C ASN A 191 39.54 20.95 15.42
N LEU A 192 40.10 22.11 15.75
CA LEU A 192 39.40 23.39 15.63
C LEU A 192 39.12 23.78 14.18
N MET A 193 40.12 23.66 13.29
CA MET A 193 39.95 23.93 11.86
C MET A 193 38.93 22.98 11.24
N LYS A 194 38.95 21.70 11.65
CA LYS A 194 37.94 20.72 11.26
C LYS A 194 36.53 21.16 11.71
N ALA A 195 36.36 21.58 12.95
CA ALA A 195 35.08 22.07 13.47
C ALA A 195 34.56 23.33 12.75
N ARG A 196 35.46 24.14 12.16
CA ARG A 196 35.14 25.31 11.31
C ARG A 196 34.88 24.95 9.83
N GLY A 197 35.02 23.68 9.45
CA GLY A 197 34.89 23.23 8.05
C GLY A 197 36.14 23.46 7.18
N LEU A 198 37.25 23.93 7.77
CA LEU A 198 38.50 24.21 7.07
C LEU A 198 39.36 22.94 6.98
N VAL A 199 38.90 21.99 6.16
CA VAL A 199 39.45 20.62 6.07
C VAL A 199 40.94 20.60 5.67
N GLN A 200 41.36 21.47 4.74
CA GLN A 200 42.76 21.51 4.28
C GLN A 200 43.71 22.05 5.36
N GLU A 201 43.24 23.01 6.16
CA GLU A 201 44.01 23.55 7.28
C GLU A 201 44.11 22.51 8.41
N ALA A 202 43.00 21.81 8.70
CA ALA A 202 42.99 20.70 9.65
C ALA A 202 43.99 19.60 9.26
N TYR A 203 43.99 19.21 7.98
CA TYR A 203 44.93 18.25 7.42
C TYR A 203 46.38 18.69 7.62
N SER A 204 46.69 19.96 7.31
CA SER A 204 48.03 20.54 7.47
C SER A 204 48.48 20.52 8.93
N CYS A 205 47.61 20.88 9.87
CA CYS A 205 47.92 20.84 11.31
C CYS A 205 48.20 19.43 11.83
N TYR A 206 47.42 18.42 11.39
CA TYR A 206 47.70 17.03 11.77
C TYR A 206 49.00 16.50 11.17
N LEU A 207 49.32 16.88 9.93
CA LEU A 207 50.60 16.53 9.32
C LEU A 207 51.78 17.17 10.06
N GLU A 208 51.67 18.43 10.49
CA GLU A 208 52.71 19.07 11.30
C GLU A 208 52.91 18.36 12.64
N ALA A 209 51.82 17.96 13.32
CA ALA A 209 51.90 17.14 14.53
C ALA A 209 52.65 15.81 14.28
N LEU A 210 52.37 15.15 13.15
CA LEU A 210 53.04 13.89 12.76
C LEU A 210 54.48 14.10 12.27
N ARG A 211 54.79 15.26 11.68
CA ARG A 211 56.16 15.62 11.28
C ARG A 211 57.05 15.81 12.50
N ILE A 212 56.52 16.41 13.57
CA ILE A 212 57.22 16.59 14.84
C ILE A 212 57.30 15.24 15.59
N GLN A 213 56.20 14.51 15.68
CA GLN A 213 56.12 13.23 16.38
C GLN A 213 55.36 12.17 15.56
N PRO A 214 56.07 11.33 14.78
CA PRO A 214 55.43 10.32 13.92
C PRO A 214 54.64 9.24 14.67
N ASN A 215 54.94 8.99 15.94
CA ASN A 215 54.24 8.00 16.77
C ASN A 215 53.03 8.58 17.54
N PHE A 216 52.60 9.82 17.24
CA PHE A 216 51.48 10.45 17.91
C PHE A 216 50.13 9.90 17.40
N ALA A 217 49.65 8.83 18.06
CA ALA A 217 48.46 8.08 17.66
C ALA A 217 47.17 8.92 17.50
N ILE A 218 47.04 10.00 18.28
CA ILE A 218 45.86 10.89 18.23
C ILE A 218 45.79 11.62 16.88
N ALA A 219 46.91 12.14 16.36
CA ALA A 219 46.92 12.80 15.05
C ALA A 219 46.62 11.81 13.91
N TRP A 220 47.11 10.56 13.98
CA TRP A 220 46.73 9.51 13.02
C TRP A 220 45.22 9.23 13.03
N SER A 221 44.61 9.14 14.21
CA SER A 221 43.15 8.95 14.37
C SER A 221 42.36 10.15 13.83
N ASN A 222 42.79 11.37 14.12
CA ASN A 222 42.11 12.58 13.65
C ASN A 222 42.22 12.74 12.12
N LEU A 223 43.39 12.42 11.56
CA LEU A 223 43.61 12.37 10.11
C LEU A 223 42.70 11.34 9.45
N ALA A 224 42.60 10.14 10.02
CA ALA A 224 41.69 9.10 9.55
C ALA A 224 40.21 9.56 9.55
N GLY A 225 39.82 10.34 10.56
CA GLY A 225 38.50 10.96 10.64
C GLY A 225 38.19 11.92 9.49
N LEU A 226 39.17 12.69 9.00
CA LEU A 226 38.99 13.53 7.81
C LEU A 226 38.70 12.70 6.55
N PHE A 227 39.44 11.60 6.37
CA PHE A 227 39.23 10.72 5.22
C PHE A 227 37.89 9.99 5.27
N MET A 228 37.45 9.58 6.47
CA MET A 228 36.13 9.01 6.69
C MET A 228 35.01 9.97 6.25
N GLU A 229 35.09 11.24 6.63
CA GLU A 229 34.12 12.27 6.23
C GLU A 229 34.14 12.56 4.72
N SER A 230 35.31 12.46 4.09
CA SER A 230 35.45 12.61 2.63
C SER A 230 35.01 11.40 1.81
N GLY A 231 34.69 10.27 2.45
CA GLY A 231 34.30 9.01 1.80
C GLY A 231 35.47 8.14 1.33
N ASP A 232 36.73 8.52 1.56
CA ASP A 232 37.90 7.68 1.27
C ASP A 232 38.13 6.65 2.39
N LEU A 233 37.30 5.61 2.37
CA LEU A 233 37.29 4.55 3.39
C LEU A 233 38.62 3.79 3.46
N ASN A 234 39.36 3.68 2.35
CA ASN A 234 40.62 2.94 2.30
C ASN A 234 41.73 3.68 3.06
N ARG A 235 41.86 5.00 2.87
CA ARG A 235 42.83 5.80 3.64
C ARG A 235 42.43 5.91 5.10
N ALA A 236 41.14 6.09 5.39
CA ALA A 236 40.63 6.06 6.76
C ALA A 236 41.01 4.75 7.47
N LEU A 237 40.81 3.60 6.81
CA LEU A 237 41.17 2.29 7.33
C LEU A 237 42.67 2.19 7.65
N GLN A 238 43.54 2.64 6.74
CA GLN A 238 44.99 2.59 6.92
C GLN A 238 45.43 3.42 8.14
N TYR A 239 44.93 4.65 8.27
CA TYR A 239 45.35 5.55 9.34
C TYR A 239 44.78 5.19 10.71
N TYR A 240 43.54 4.69 10.78
CA TYR A 240 43.04 4.12 12.03
C TYR A 240 43.82 2.87 12.47
N LYS A 241 44.26 2.01 11.53
CA LYS A 241 45.13 0.87 11.85
C LYS A 241 46.47 1.31 12.46
N GLU A 242 47.12 2.33 11.89
CA GLU A 242 48.35 2.87 12.48
C GLU A 242 48.08 3.50 13.86
N ALA A 243 46.96 4.21 14.05
CA ALA A 243 46.60 4.78 15.35
C ALA A 243 46.47 3.71 16.45
N VAL A 244 45.74 2.61 16.20
CA VAL A 244 45.55 1.54 17.19
C VAL A 244 46.80 0.66 17.37
N LYS A 245 47.67 0.58 16.36
CA LYS A 245 48.98 -0.08 16.46
C LYS A 245 49.94 0.70 17.35
N LEU A 246 49.97 2.02 17.22
CA LEU A 246 50.79 2.91 18.04
C LEU A 246 50.25 3.04 19.48
N LYS A 247 48.92 2.98 19.65
CA LYS A 247 48.26 3.01 20.96
C LYS A 247 47.19 1.90 21.06
N PRO A 248 47.55 0.70 21.55
CA PRO A 248 46.59 -0.42 21.69
C PRO A 248 45.43 -0.16 22.67
N ALA A 249 45.59 0.75 23.64
CA ALA A 249 44.52 1.18 24.55
C ALA A 249 43.86 2.48 24.04
N PHE A 250 43.19 2.41 22.89
CA PHE A 250 42.55 3.58 22.26
C PHE A 250 41.09 3.28 21.83
N PRO A 251 40.11 3.38 22.75
CA PRO A 251 38.72 2.99 22.49
C PRO A 251 38.07 3.74 21.33
N ASP A 252 38.30 5.06 21.23
CA ASP A 252 37.67 5.90 20.21
C ASP A 252 38.19 5.58 18.79
N ALA A 253 39.48 5.25 18.67
CA ALA A 253 40.06 4.79 17.41
C ALA A 253 39.51 3.41 17.01
N TYR A 254 39.31 2.49 17.95
CA TYR A 254 38.66 1.20 17.67
C TYR A 254 37.18 1.34 17.28
N LEU A 255 36.42 2.22 17.94
CA LEU A 255 35.04 2.51 17.55
C LEU A 255 34.97 3.00 16.09
N ASN A 256 35.79 4.00 15.75
CA ASN A 256 35.79 4.57 14.41
C ASN A 256 36.35 3.61 13.35
N LEU A 257 37.36 2.79 13.69
CA LEU A 257 37.84 1.71 12.83
C LEU A 257 36.73 0.69 12.54
N GLY A 258 35.91 0.36 13.54
CA GLY A 258 34.73 -0.49 13.37
C GLY A 258 33.70 0.13 12.41
N ASN A 259 33.45 1.44 12.52
CA ASN A 259 32.55 2.15 11.60
C ASN A 259 33.06 2.11 10.15
N VAL A 260 34.37 2.21 9.94
CA VAL A 260 34.99 2.08 8.60
C VAL A 260 34.79 0.68 8.05
N TYR A 261 35.06 -0.38 8.85
CA TYR A 261 34.82 -1.76 8.42
C TYR A 261 33.36 -2.03 8.09
N LYS A 262 32.43 -1.48 8.90
CA LYS A 262 30.99 -1.55 8.62
C LYS A 262 30.65 -0.92 7.26
N ALA A 263 31.16 0.29 6.98
CA ALA A 263 30.95 0.98 5.71
C ALA A 263 31.56 0.24 4.50
N LEU A 264 32.64 -0.53 4.71
CA LEU A 264 33.26 -1.38 3.70
C LEU A 264 32.54 -2.74 3.48
N GLY A 265 31.47 -3.03 4.23
CA GLY A 265 30.77 -4.31 4.14
C GLY A 265 31.52 -5.47 4.81
N LEU A 266 32.37 -5.19 5.79
CA LEU A 266 33.19 -6.15 6.54
C LEU A 266 32.72 -6.21 8.02
N PRO A 267 31.58 -6.86 8.30
CA PRO A 267 30.92 -6.71 9.59
C PRO A 267 31.58 -7.52 10.72
N GLN A 268 32.33 -8.58 10.42
CA GLN A 268 33.03 -9.38 11.45
C GLN A 268 34.21 -8.59 12.04
N GLU A 269 34.97 -7.91 11.18
CA GLU A 269 36.04 -7.02 11.57
C GLU A 269 35.52 -5.83 12.37
N ALA A 270 34.35 -5.29 12.01
CA ALA A 270 33.67 -4.25 12.76
C ALA A 270 33.33 -4.72 14.20
N ILE A 271 32.73 -5.90 14.34
CA ILE A 271 32.40 -6.50 15.64
C ILE A 271 33.65 -6.62 16.53
N VAL A 272 34.76 -7.14 15.99
CA VAL A 272 36.03 -7.26 16.75
C VAL A 272 36.52 -5.90 17.22
N CYS A 273 36.41 -4.86 16.37
CA CYS A 273 36.82 -3.51 16.74
C CYS A 273 35.94 -2.93 17.87
N TYR A 274 34.62 -3.08 17.79
CA TYR A 274 33.72 -2.62 18.85
C TYR A 274 33.94 -3.37 20.17
N GLN A 275 34.18 -4.69 20.12
CA GLN A 275 34.52 -5.49 21.29
C GLN A 275 35.84 -5.03 21.93
N ARG A 276 36.86 -4.71 21.14
CA ARG A 276 38.12 -4.13 21.65
C ARG A 276 37.91 -2.75 22.28
N ALA A 277 37.07 -1.90 21.68
CA ALA A 277 36.70 -0.63 22.29
C ALA A 277 36.05 -0.84 23.67
N LEU A 278 35.13 -1.81 23.79
CA LEU A 278 34.47 -2.16 25.05
C LEU A 278 35.40 -2.81 26.08
N GLN A 279 36.39 -3.60 25.65
CA GLN A 279 37.42 -4.13 26.55
C GLN A 279 38.23 -3.01 27.20
N THR A 280 38.55 -1.97 26.45
CA THR A 280 39.31 -0.81 26.96
C THR A 280 38.44 0.20 27.72
N ARG A 281 37.16 0.33 27.37
CA ARG A 281 36.18 1.20 28.04
C ARG A 281 34.85 0.45 28.18
N PRO A 282 34.60 -0.23 29.32
CA PRO A 282 33.39 -1.05 29.50
C PRO A 282 32.07 -0.27 29.47
N ASN A 283 32.06 0.99 29.92
CA ASN A 283 30.86 1.84 29.94
C ASN A 283 30.82 2.73 28.68
N TYR A 284 30.80 2.12 27.48
CA TYR A 284 30.81 2.85 26.22
C TYR A 284 29.51 2.65 25.42
N ALA A 285 28.51 3.50 25.67
CA ALA A 285 27.18 3.40 25.07
C ALA A 285 27.19 3.33 23.53
N MET A 286 27.96 4.21 22.87
CA MET A 286 28.08 4.23 21.40
C MET A 286 28.67 2.93 20.84
N ALA A 287 29.64 2.31 21.51
CA ALA A 287 30.22 1.05 21.07
C ALA A 287 29.21 -0.10 21.17
N PHE A 288 28.43 -0.16 22.26
CA PHE A 288 27.32 -1.11 22.37
C PHE A 288 26.25 -0.87 21.29
N GLY A 289 25.87 0.37 21.03
CA GLY A 289 24.88 0.72 19.99
C GLY A 289 25.32 0.31 18.58
N ASN A 290 26.57 0.59 18.21
CA ASN A 290 27.11 0.22 16.89
C ASN A 290 27.31 -1.30 16.75
N LEU A 291 27.71 -1.98 17.83
CA LEU A 291 27.78 -3.43 17.89
C LEU A 291 26.39 -4.05 17.69
N ALA A 292 25.38 -3.56 18.41
CA ALA A 292 24.00 -4.01 18.29
C ALA A 292 23.44 -3.80 16.87
N SER A 293 23.69 -2.64 16.27
CA SER A 293 23.30 -2.35 14.88
C SER A 293 23.94 -3.30 13.88
N THR A 294 25.19 -3.69 14.10
CA THR A 294 25.90 -4.65 13.23
C THR A 294 25.31 -6.06 13.37
N TYR A 295 24.94 -6.48 14.58
CA TYR A 295 24.23 -7.76 14.78
C TYR A 295 22.83 -7.76 14.17
N TYR A 296 22.11 -6.64 14.26
CA TYR A 296 20.79 -6.48 13.64
C TYR A 296 20.86 -6.66 12.12
N GLU A 297 21.82 -6.01 11.45
CA GLU A 297 22.04 -6.16 9.99
C GLU A 297 22.45 -7.59 9.59
N GLN A 298 23.07 -8.35 10.49
CA GLN A 298 23.39 -9.78 10.28
C GLN A 298 22.21 -10.72 10.58
N GLY A 299 21.05 -10.20 10.99
CA GLY A 299 19.88 -11.01 11.40
C GLY A 299 20.02 -11.68 12.77
N GLN A 300 21.05 -11.34 13.55
CA GLN A 300 21.27 -11.86 14.91
C GLN A 300 20.50 -11.01 15.94
N LEU A 301 19.17 -11.09 15.86
CA LEU A 301 18.28 -10.16 16.56
C LEU A 301 18.39 -10.21 18.09
N ASP A 302 18.59 -11.39 18.70
CA ASP A 302 18.74 -11.53 20.15
C ASP A 302 19.97 -10.81 20.69
N LEU A 303 21.09 -10.89 19.96
CA LEU A 303 22.34 -10.19 20.31
C LEU A 303 22.19 -8.68 20.11
N ALA A 304 21.49 -8.25 19.05
CA ALA A 304 21.15 -6.85 18.85
C ALA A 304 20.36 -6.29 20.04
N VAL A 305 19.30 -6.99 20.47
CA VAL A 305 18.48 -6.59 21.64
C VAL A 305 19.32 -6.51 22.92
N LEU A 306 20.17 -7.51 23.17
CA LEU A 306 21.05 -7.53 24.35
C LEU A 306 21.95 -6.30 24.39
N HIS A 307 22.65 -6.02 23.28
CA HIS A 307 23.62 -4.92 23.23
C HIS A 307 22.96 -3.54 23.17
N TYR A 308 21.77 -3.38 22.57
CA TYR A 308 21.02 -2.12 22.69
C TYR A 308 20.58 -1.86 24.12
N LYS A 309 20.14 -2.87 24.87
CA LYS A 309 19.83 -2.73 26.30
C LYS A 309 21.06 -2.31 27.11
N GLN A 310 22.23 -2.85 26.80
CA GLN A 310 23.50 -2.43 27.42
C GLN A 310 23.88 -0.99 27.07
N ALA A 311 23.65 -0.56 25.82
CA ALA A 311 23.85 0.83 25.41
C ALA A 311 22.98 1.79 26.22
N ILE A 312 21.70 1.46 26.40
CA ILE A 312 20.74 2.24 27.21
C ILE A 312 21.10 2.21 28.70
N ALA A 313 21.60 1.08 29.22
CA ALA A 313 22.06 1.00 30.60
C ALA A 313 23.29 1.90 30.86
N CYS A 314 24.17 2.06 29.86
CA CYS A 314 25.29 2.98 29.92
C CYS A 314 24.87 4.45 29.78
N ASP A 315 23.92 4.73 28.88
CA ASP A 315 23.35 6.06 28.67
C ASP A 315 21.82 5.99 28.48
N PRO A 316 21.04 6.27 29.56
CA PRO A 316 19.58 6.29 29.50
C PRO A 316 18.97 7.36 28.59
N ARG A 317 19.77 8.28 28.04
CA ARG A 317 19.31 9.33 27.10
C ARG A 317 19.67 9.03 25.65
N PHE A 318 20.17 7.82 25.34
CA PHE A 318 20.57 7.43 23.99
C PHE A 318 19.36 7.13 23.10
N LEU A 319 18.86 8.15 22.40
CA LEU A 319 17.66 8.14 21.57
C LEU A 319 17.68 7.06 20.48
N GLU A 320 18.78 6.96 19.74
CA GLU A 320 18.94 6.03 18.62
C GLU A 320 18.89 4.57 19.10
N ALA A 321 19.41 4.30 20.30
CA ALA A 321 19.36 2.96 20.89
C ALA A 321 17.92 2.54 21.21
N TYR A 322 17.07 3.44 21.72
CA TYR A 322 15.65 3.15 21.93
C TYR A 322 14.91 2.88 20.61
N ASN A 323 15.10 3.73 19.60
CA ASN A 323 14.46 3.54 18.30
C ASN A 323 14.88 2.21 17.65
N ASN A 324 16.19 1.92 17.65
CA ASN A 324 16.71 0.72 16.99
C ASN A 324 16.44 -0.56 17.79
N LEU A 325 16.36 -0.49 19.13
CA LEU A 325 15.86 -1.58 19.95
C LEU A 325 14.39 -1.89 19.61
N GLY A 326 13.58 -0.85 19.39
CA GLY A 326 12.20 -1.00 18.93
C GLY A 326 12.12 -1.76 17.60
N ASN A 327 12.97 -1.43 16.62
CA ASN A 327 13.03 -2.14 15.33
C ASN A 327 13.38 -3.62 15.55
N ALA A 328 14.43 -3.90 16.32
CA ALA A 328 14.86 -5.28 16.61
C ALA A 328 13.77 -6.10 17.33
N LEU A 329 13.08 -5.51 18.30
CA LEU A 329 11.99 -6.17 19.02
C LEU A 329 10.77 -6.43 18.12
N LYS A 330 10.45 -5.50 17.22
CA LYS A 330 9.39 -5.68 16.22
C LYS A 330 9.69 -6.89 15.33
N ASP A 331 10.90 -7.01 14.81
CA ASP A 331 11.29 -8.09 13.91
C ASP A 331 11.34 -9.47 14.60
N ILE A 332 11.58 -9.52 15.91
CA ILE A 332 11.45 -10.74 16.74
C ILE A 332 9.97 -11.08 17.02
N GLY A 333 9.03 -10.15 16.79
CA GLY A 333 7.60 -10.30 17.08
C GLY A 333 7.17 -9.82 18.48
N ARG A 334 8.06 -9.16 19.24
CA ARG A 334 7.78 -8.58 20.57
C ARG A 334 7.26 -7.14 20.44
N VAL A 335 6.12 -7.00 19.78
CA VAL A 335 5.58 -5.69 19.34
C VAL A 335 5.27 -4.75 20.52
N ASP A 336 4.73 -5.25 21.63
CA ASP A 336 4.40 -4.40 22.79
C ASP A 336 5.64 -3.73 23.39
N GLU A 337 6.76 -4.46 23.48
CA GLU A 337 8.03 -3.90 23.94
C GLU A 337 8.63 -2.92 22.93
N ALA A 338 8.43 -3.16 21.63
CA ALA A 338 8.84 -2.21 20.60
C ALA A 338 8.10 -0.86 20.75
N ILE A 339 6.79 -0.90 21.00
CA ILE A 339 5.98 0.31 21.26
C ILE A 339 6.49 1.06 22.49
N GLN A 340 6.81 0.34 23.58
CA GLN A 340 7.40 0.96 24.77
C GLN A 340 8.73 1.66 24.45
N CYS A 341 9.59 1.04 23.64
CA CYS A 341 10.85 1.64 23.22
C CYS A 341 10.65 2.90 22.37
N TYR A 342 9.72 2.88 21.40
CA TYR A 342 9.39 4.07 20.61
C TYR A 342 8.78 5.18 21.47
N ASN A 343 7.88 4.85 22.40
CA ASN A 343 7.31 5.84 23.33
C ASN A 343 8.36 6.44 24.26
N GLN A 344 9.35 5.66 24.68
CA GLN A 344 10.46 6.17 25.48
C GLN A 344 11.36 7.11 24.65
N CYS A 345 11.62 6.76 23.39
CA CYS A 345 12.30 7.65 22.44
C CYS A 345 11.53 8.98 22.29
N LEU A 346 10.19 8.92 22.15
CA LEU A 346 9.34 10.11 22.05
C LEU A 346 9.21 10.89 23.36
N THR A 347 9.36 10.24 24.51
CA THR A 347 9.41 10.94 25.82
C THR A 347 10.68 11.79 25.92
N LEU A 348 11.80 11.28 25.41
CA LEU A 348 13.08 12.00 25.35
C LEU A 348 13.09 13.07 24.24
N GLN A 349 12.51 12.78 23.09
CA GLN A 349 12.35 13.71 21.96
C GLN A 349 10.97 13.54 21.31
N PRO A 350 9.97 14.37 21.69
CA PRO A 350 8.60 14.26 21.18
C PRO A 350 8.44 14.34 19.65
N ASN A 351 9.40 14.97 18.99
CA ASN A 351 9.41 15.20 17.55
C ASN A 351 10.36 14.26 16.79
N HIS A 352 10.61 13.05 17.29
CA HIS A 352 11.52 12.09 16.64
C HIS A 352 10.84 11.38 15.45
N PRO A 353 11.24 11.65 14.18
CA PRO A 353 10.46 11.28 13.02
C PRO A 353 10.43 9.76 12.73
N GLN A 354 11.53 9.05 12.95
CA GLN A 354 11.59 7.60 12.72
C GLN A 354 10.71 6.84 13.72
N ALA A 355 10.67 7.28 14.98
CA ALA A 355 9.85 6.65 16.02
C ALA A 355 8.35 6.86 15.74
N LEU A 356 7.95 8.07 15.33
CA LEU A 356 6.58 8.34 14.89
C LEU A 356 6.20 7.50 13.67
N THR A 357 7.07 7.40 12.66
CA THR A 357 6.82 6.59 11.46
C THR A 357 6.67 5.11 11.80
N ASN A 358 7.53 4.58 12.67
CA ASN A 358 7.52 3.19 13.09
C ASN A 358 6.25 2.84 13.89
N LEU A 359 5.79 3.71 14.79
CA LEU A 359 4.50 3.55 15.44
C LEU A 359 3.36 3.58 14.42
N GLY A 360 3.39 4.51 13.47
CA GLY A 360 2.42 4.57 12.37
C GLY A 360 2.35 3.25 11.59
N ASN A 361 3.50 2.64 11.27
CA ASN A 361 3.58 1.35 10.59
C ASN A 361 2.95 0.22 11.42
N ILE A 362 3.20 0.16 12.73
CA ILE A 362 2.60 -0.85 13.62
C ILE A 362 1.08 -0.70 13.66
N TYR A 363 0.57 0.52 13.84
CA TYR A 363 -0.87 0.76 13.84
C TYR A 363 -1.51 0.46 12.48
N MET A 364 -0.77 0.64 11.37
CA MET A 364 -1.22 0.26 10.04
C MET A 364 -1.33 -1.27 9.91
N GLU A 365 -0.34 -2.03 10.41
CA GLU A 365 -0.36 -3.50 10.45
C GLU A 365 -1.52 -4.04 11.30
N TRP A 366 -1.87 -3.35 12.40
CA TRP A 366 -3.05 -3.65 13.22
C TRP A 366 -4.37 -3.16 12.64
N ASN A 367 -4.37 -2.63 11.41
CA ASN A 367 -5.54 -2.08 10.74
C ASN A 367 -6.21 -0.91 11.51
N MET A 368 -5.46 -0.25 12.42
CA MET A 368 -5.87 0.96 13.14
C MET A 368 -5.54 2.21 12.31
N VAL A 369 -6.19 2.30 11.16
CA VAL A 369 -5.88 3.28 10.09
C VAL A 369 -5.89 4.73 10.57
N ALA A 370 -6.84 5.11 11.43
CA ALA A 370 -6.94 6.49 11.96
C ALA A 370 -5.75 6.85 12.86
N ALA A 371 -5.29 5.93 13.70
CA ALA A 371 -4.11 6.12 14.52
C ALA A 371 -2.85 6.15 13.65
N ALA A 372 -2.71 5.24 12.69
CA ALA A 372 -1.59 5.25 11.75
C ALA A 372 -1.47 6.60 11.02
N ALA A 373 -2.58 7.13 10.51
CA ALA A 373 -2.62 8.42 9.83
C ALA A 373 -2.20 9.59 10.72
N SER A 374 -2.56 9.59 12.02
CA SER A 374 -2.14 10.66 12.94
C SER A 374 -0.64 10.67 13.16
N TYR A 375 -0.01 9.50 13.32
CA TYR A 375 1.44 9.37 13.45
C TYR A 375 2.21 9.77 12.18
N TYR A 376 1.73 9.39 10.99
CA TYR A 376 2.35 9.84 9.74
C TYR A 376 2.22 11.36 9.57
N LYS A 377 1.07 11.96 9.88
CA LYS A 377 0.90 13.42 9.85
C LYS A 377 1.82 14.12 10.86
N ALA A 378 1.93 13.60 12.08
CA ALA A 378 2.86 14.12 13.07
C ALA A 378 4.31 14.06 12.57
N THR A 379 4.72 12.97 11.92
CA THR A 379 6.04 12.85 11.28
C THR A 379 6.28 13.97 10.27
N LEU A 380 5.30 14.23 9.39
CA LEU A 380 5.41 15.24 8.35
C LEU A 380 5.41 16.69 8.89
N THR A 381 4.90 16.93 10.11
CA THR A 381 5.03 18.25 10.75
C THR A 381 6.41 18.55 11.31
N VAL A 382 7.21 17.51 11.59
CA VAL A 382 8.51 17.67 12.26
C VAL A 382 9.70 17.50 11.33
N THR A 383 9.52 16.84 10.18
CA THR A 383 10.59 16.66 9.20
C THR A 383 10.09 16.81 7.77
N THR A 384 10.97 17.28 6.90
CA THR A 384 10.74 17.37 5.45
C THR A 384 11.71 16.43 4.73
N GLY A 385 11.31 15.90 3.57
CA GLY A 385 12.19 15.03 2.77
C GLY A 385 12.08 13.52 3.05
N LEU A 386 11.15 13.08 3.91
CA LEU A 386 10.83 11.65 4.05
C LEU A 386 9.65 11.28 3.14
N SER A 387 9.87 10.40 2.17
CA SER A 387 8.83 9.91 1.25
C SER A 387 7.93 8.83 1.86
N ALA A 388 8.45 7.99 2.77
CA ALA A 388 7.72 6.85 3.32
C ALA A 388 6.40 7.23 4.04
N PRO A 389 6.33 8.27 4.89
CA PRO A 389 5.07 8.69 5.50
C PRO A 389 4.02 9.16 4.48
N PHE A 390 4.44 9.87 3.42
CA PHE A 390 3.54 10.26 2.34
C PHE A 390 3.02 9.03 1.58
N ASN A 391 3.87 8.05 1.26
CA ASN A 391 3.44 6.83 0.59
C ASN A 391 2.40 6.06 1.43
N ASN A 392 2.64 5.91 2.73
CA ASN A 392 1.71 5.21 3.62
C ASN A 392 0.40 5.97 3.82
N LEU A 393 0.44 7.30 3.94
CA LEU A 393 -0.78 8.14 3.95
C LEU A 393 -1.56 8.04 2.63
N ALA A 394 -0.87 7.98 1.49
CA ALA A 394 -1.51 7.84 0.19
C ALA A 394 -2.27 6.51 0.08
N ILE A 395 -1.72 5.42 0.60
CA ILE A 395 -2.39 4.11 0.68
C ILE A 395 -3.66 4.22 1.56
N ILE A 396 -3.57 4.89 2.70
CA ILE A 396 -4.72 5.11 3.59
C ILE A 396 -5.82 5.93 2.89
N TYR A 397 -5.47 7.06 2.29
CA TYR A 397 -6.44 7.91 1.58
C TYR A 397 -7.08 7.18 0.41
N LYS A 398 -6.30 6.40 -0.33
CA LYS A 398 -6.81 5.53 -1.39
C LYS A 398 -7.82 4.51 -0.85
N GLN A 399 -7.51 3.83 0.26
CA GLN A 399 -8.44 2.89 0.90
C GLN A 399 -9.73 3.55 1.39
N GLN A 400 -9.66 4.83 1.77
CA GLN A 400 -10.82 5.64 2.17
C GLN A 400 -11.60 6.23 0.97
N GLY A 401 -11.13 6.01 -0.26
CA GLY A 401 -11.73 6.60 -1.48
C GLY A 401 -11.38 8.08 -1.69
N ASN A 402 -10.48 8.65 -0.89
CA ASN A 402 -10.01 10.02 -1.04
C ASN A 402 -8.82 10.08 -2.01
N TYR A 403 -9.11 9.91 -3.30
CA TYR A 403 -8.08 9.80 -4.34
C TYR A 403 -7.29 11.11 -4.56
N ALA A 404 -7.90 12.27 -4.32
CA ALA A 404 -7.24 13.57 -4.49
C ALA A 404 -6.09 13.74 -3.49
N ASP A 405 -6.35 13.44 -2.22
CA ASP A 405 -5.31 13.49 -1.18
C ASP A 405 -4.26 12.41 -1.39
N ALA A 406 -4.65 11.21 -1.85
CA ALA A 406 -3.70 10.16 -2.22
C ALA A 406 -2.73 10.61 -3.34
N ILE A 407 -3.25 11.22 -4.42
CA ILE A 407 -2.44 11.77 -5.51
C ILE A 407 -1.53 12.90 -4.99
N SER A 408 -2.03 13.77 -4.12
CA SER A 408 -1.23 14.83 -3.50
C SER A 408 -0.04 14.26 -2.71
N CYS A 409 -0.28 13.22 -1.91
CA CYS A 409 0.80 12.52 -1.21
C CYS A 409 1.81 11.89 -2.17
N TYR A 410 1.38 11.23 -3.25
CA TYR A 410 2.32 10.69 -4.25
C TYR A 410 3.10 11.77 -5.00
N ASN A 411 2.50 12.96 -5.22
CA ASN A 411 3.23 14.09 -5.79
C ASN A 411 4.36 14.54 -4.86
N GLU A 412 4.14 14.56 -3.54
CA GLU A 412 5.20 14.84 -2.57
C GLU A 412 6.28 13.76 -2.54
N VAL A 413 5.90 12.47 -2.64
CA VAL A 413 6.86 11.36 -2.80
C VAL A 413 7.79 11.63 -3.99
N LEU A 414 7.22 11.99 -5.14
CA LEU A 414 7.97 12.21 -6.38
C LEU A 414 8.68 13.57 -6.43
N ARG A 415 8.28 14.53 -5.60
CA ARG A 415 9.02 15.79 -5.39
C ARG A 415 10.28 15.54 -4.57
N ILE A 416 10.21 14.65 -3.58
CA ILE A 416 11.33 14.26 -2.72
C ILE A 416 12.28 13.34 -3.49
N ASP A 417 11.75 12.32 -4.16
CA ASP A 417 12.51 11.37 -4.98
C ASP A 417 11.84 11.19 -6.35
N PRO A 418 12.31 11.95 -7.37
CA PRO A 418 11.80 11.82 -8.74
C PRO A 418 12.04 10.44 -9.38
N LEU A 419 12.95 9.63 -8.82
CA LEU A 419 13.29 8.29 -9.30
C LEU A 419 12.58 7.18 -8.51
N ALA A 420 11.60 7.52 -7.66
CA ALA A 420 10.79 6.55 -6.94
C ALA A 420 9.81 5.82 -7.88
N ALA A 421 10.29 4.77 -8.55
CA ALA A 421 9.50 3.97 -9.49
C ALA A 421 8.22 3.38 -8.86
N ASP A 422 8.29 2.93 -7.61
CA ASP A 422 7.14 2.43 -6.85
C ASP A 422 6.09 3.53 -6.61
N GLY A 423 6.54 4.77 -6.36
CA GLY A 423 5.67 5.95 -6.24
C GLY A 423 4.95 6.29 -7.54
N LEU A 424 5.64 6.21 -8.68
CA LEU A 424 5.04 6.37 -10.01
C LEU A 424 3.97 5.31 -10.28
N VAL A 425 4.27 4.03 -10.03
CA VAL A 425 3.31 2.94 -10.21
C VAL A 425 2.08 3.13 -9.31
N ASN A 426 2.28 3.51 -8.05
CA ASN A 426 1.18 3.69 -7.11
C ASN A 426 0.29 4.90 -7.47
N ARG A 427 0.88 6.01 -7.92
CA ARG A 427 0.13 7.15 -8.46
C ARG A 427 -0.61 6.78 -9.74
N GLY A 428 0.04 6.08 -10.66
CA GLY A 428 -0.57 5.55 -11.88
C GLY A 428 -1.76 4.63 -11.60
N ASN A 429 -1.65 3.74 -10.61
CA ASN A 429 -2.77 2.91 -10.15
C ASN A 429 -3.94 3.75 -9.64
N THR A 430 -3.64 4.83 -8.92
CA THR A 430 -4.64 5.75 -8.39
C THR A 430 -5.34 6.53 -9.52
N TYR A 431 -4.58 7.02 -10.51
CA TYR A 431 -5.14 7.64 -11.71
C TYR A 431 -6.03 6.70 -12.50
N LYS A 432 -5.60 5.44 -12.66
CA LYS A 432 -6.38 4.43 -13.37
C LYS A 432 -7.72 4.14 -12.68
N GLU A 433 -7.72 4.03 -11.35
CA GLU A 433 -8.95 3.80 -10.57
C GLU A 433 -9.99 4.92 -10.72
N ILE A 434 -9.54 6.18 -10.83
CA ILE A 434 -10.43 7.33 -11.08
C ILE A 434 -10.72 7.58 -12.57
N GLY A 435 -10.29 6.68 -13.47
CA GLY A 435 -10.54 6.78 -14.90
C GLY A 435 -9.61 7.72 -15.69
N ARG A 436 -8.59 8.29 -15.05
CA ARG A 436 -7.54 9.12 -15.68
C ARG A 436 -6.45 8.24 -16.31
N VAL A 437 -6.85 7.44 -17.30
CA VAL A 437 -6.00 6.37 -17.86
C VAL A 437 -4.79 6.92 -18.60
N SER A 438 -4.90 8.09 -19.24
CA SER A 438 -3.79 8.74 -19.94
C SER A 438 -2.63 9.08 -19.00
N GLU A 439 -2.94 9.66 -17.84
CA GLU A 439 -1.95 9.97 -16.80
C GLU A 439 -1.38 8.70 -16.17
N ALA A 440 -2.20 7.67 -15.97
CA ALA A 440 -1.72 6.37 -15.52
C ALA A 440 -0.67 5.76 -16.48
N ILE A 441 -0.95 5.80 -17.79
CA ILE A 441 -0.02 5.33 -18.83
C ILE A 441 1.31 6.09 -18.77
N GLN A 442 1.26 7.43 -18.61
CA GLN A 442 2.47 8.25 -18.49
C GLN A 442 3.31 7.85 -17.27
N ASP A 443 2.67 7.68 -16.11
CA ASP A 443 3.35 7.26 -14.88
C ASP A 443 3.98 5.88 -15.01
N TYR A 444 3.28 4.91 -15.62
CA TYR A 444 3.85 3.58 -15.83
C TYR A 444 5.03 3.59 -16.83
N ILE A 445 4.93 4.35 -17.92
CA ILE A 445 6.05 4.51 -18.87
C ILE A 445 7.25 5.13 -18.17
N HIS A 446 7.04 6.15 -17.33
CA HIS A 446 8.10 6.78 -16.56
C HIS A 446 8.71 5.79 -15.56
N ALA A 447 7.90 5.02 -14.84
CA ALA A 447 8.37 3.98 -13.92
C ALA A 447 9.25 2.94 -14.63
N ILE A 448 8.86 2.50 -15.84
CA ILE A 448 9.62 1.58 -16.68
C ILE A 448 10.93 2.22 -17.15
N SER A 449 10.94 3.52 -17.49
CA SER A 449 12.17 4.20 -17.91
C SER A 449 13.20 4.30 -16.76
N VAL A 450 12.72 4.47 -15.52
CA VAL A 450 13.56 4.50 -14.33
C VAL A 450 14.02 3.10 -13.92
N ARG A 451 13.12 2.11 -13.97
CA ARG A 451 13.40 0.71 -13.61
C ARG A 451 12.83 -0.25 -14.67
N PRO A 452 13.58 -0.53 -15.77
CA PRO A 452 13.07 -1.34 -16.88
C PRO A 452 12.70 -2.79 -16.54
N THR A 453 13.27 -3.32 -15.46
CA THR A 453 13.06 -4.70 -14.98
C THR A 453 11.84 -4.88 -14.08
N MET A 454 11.05 -3.82 -13.83
CA MET A 454 9.86 -3.86 -12.97
C MET A 454 8.66 -4.49 -13.69
N ALA A 455 8.46 -5.80 -13.51
CA ALA A 455 7.37 -6.56 -14.14
C ALA A 455 5.97 -5.97 -13.84
N GLU A 456 5.75 -5.48 -12.63
CA GLU A 456 4.49 -4.86 -12.20
C GLU A 456 4.13 -3.62 -13.02
N ALA A 457 5.13 -2.78 -13.34
CA ALA A 457 4.91 -1.59 -14.14
C ALA A 457 4.50 -1.96 -15.59
N HIS A 458 5.11 -2.99 -16.17
CA HIS A 458 4.72 -3.52 -17.48
C HIS A 458 3.31 -4.11 -17.48
N ALA A 459 2.93 -4.87 -16.45
CA ALA A 459 1.61 -5.45 -16.32
C ALA A 459 0.52 -4.37 -16.11
N ASN A 460 0.80 -3.36 -15.29
CA ASN A 460 -0.12 -2.24 -15.07
C ASN A 460 -0.27 -1.36 -16.31
N LEU A 461 0.83 -1.11 -17.04
CA LEU A 461 0.80 -0.44 -18.35
C LEU A 461 -0.03 -1.23 -19.36
N ALA A 462 0.15 -2.55 -19.42
CA ALA A 462 -0.64 -3.42 -20.29
C ALA A 462 -2.13 -3.33 -19.99
N SER A 463 -2.49 -3.32 -18.71
CA SER A 463 -3.88 -3.17 -18.26
C SER A 463 -4.45 -1.80 -18.66
N ALA A 464 -3.69 -0.72 -18.50
CA ALA A 464 -4.11 0.61 -18.94
C ALA A 464 -4.27 0.71 -20.47
N TYR A 465 -3.35 0.12 -21.25
CA TYR A 465 -3.50 0.05 -22.72
C TYR A 465 -4.75 -0.72 -23.13
N LYS A 466 -5.07 -1.81 -22.44
CA LYS A 466 -6.31 -2.57 -22.68
C LYS A 466 -7.53 -1.68 -22.45
N ASP A 467 -7.57 -0.96 -21.33
CA ASP A 467 -8.69 -0.07 -20.96
C ASP A 467 -8.85 1.11 -21.94
N SER A 468 -7.76 1.58 -22.55
CA SER A 468 -7.77 2.60 -23.61
C SER A 468 -8.00 2.06 -25.03
N GLY A 469 -8.18 0.74 -25.22
CA GLY A 469 -8.41 0.12 -26.53
C GLY A 469 -7.14 -0.15 -27.35
N HIS A 470 -5.94 0.13 -26.82
CA HIS A 470 -4.65 -0.17 -27.45
C HIS A 470 -4.24 -1.63 -27.22
N VAL A 471 -5.07 -2.57 -27.68
CA VAL A 471 -4.97 -3.99 -27.31
C VAL A 471 -3.66 -4.66 -27.74
N GLU A 472 -3.09 -4.31 -28.90
CA GLU A 472 -1.78 -4.85 -29.33
C GLU A 472 -0.64 -4.40 -28.41
N ALA A 473 -0.66 -3.14 -27.97
CA ALA A 473 0.30 -2.62 -27.02
C ALA A 473 0.15 -3.32 -25.66
N ALA A 474 -1.09 -3.61 -25.24
CA ALA A 474 -1.36 -4.39 -24.04
C ALA A 474 -0.75 -5.80 -24.12
N ILE A 475 -0.97 -6.53 -25.22
CA ILE A 475 -0.40 -7.88 -25.42
C ILE A 475 1.13 -7.84 -25.33
N LYS A 476 1.77 -6.85 -25.99
CA LYS A 476 3.24 -6.69 -25.95
C LYS A 476 3.73 -6.44 -24.53
N SER A 477 3.09 -5.54 -23.79
CA SER A 477 3.48 -5.21 -22.42
C SER A 477 3.24 -6.38 -21.44
N TYR A 478 2.14 -7.15 -21.57
CA TYR A 478 1.95 -8.36 -20.77
C TYR A 478 3.02 -9.42 -21.06
N LYS A 479 3.35 -9.66 -22.33
CA LYS A 479 4.44 -10.57 -22.71
C LYS A 479 5.78 -10.11 -22.12
N GLN A 480 6.05 -8.80 -22.09
CA GLN A 480 7.25 -8.27 -21.45
C GLN A 480 7.25 -8.48 -19.93
N ALA A 481 6.11 -8.26 -19.26
CA ALA A 481 5.98 -8.53 -17.83
C ALA A 481 6.26 -10.00 -17.50
N LEU A 482 5.73 -10.93 -18.30
CA LEU A 482 5.95 -12.38 -18.14
C LEU A 482 7.37 -12.82 -18.51
N HIS A 483 8.03 -12.13 -19.44
CA HIS A 483 9.45 -12.36 -19.72
C HIS A 483 10.34 -11.99 -18.52
N LEU A 484 10.01 -10.89 -17.83
CA LEU A 484 10.73 -10.45 -16.62
C LEU A 484 10.39 -11.31 -15.39
N ARG A 485 9.13 -11.75 -15.27
CA ARG A 485 8.64 -12.62 -14.20
C ARG A 485 7.68 -13.68 -14.76
N PRO A 486 8.16 -14.91 -15.02
CA PRO A 486 7.30 -15.98 -15.55
C PRO A 486 6.17 -16.42 -14.61
N ASP A 487 6.43 -16.49 -13.30
CA ASP A 487 5.39 -16.80 -12.29
C ASP A 487 4.69 -15.50 -11.88
N PHE A 488 3.81 -15.00 -12.75
CA PHE A 488 3.02 -13.79 -12.51
C PHE A 488 1.54 -14.01 -12.87
N PRO A 489 0.76 -14.60 -11.95
CA PRO A 489 -0.64 -14.97 -12.16
C PRO A 489 -1.53 -13.89 -12.79
N GLU A 490 -1.43 -12.65 -12.31
CA GLU A 490 -2.23 -11.53 -12.80
C GLU A 490 -1.93 -11.22 -14.26
N ALA A 491 -0.64 -11.21 -14.64
CA ALA A 491 -0.24 -10.96 -16.02
C ALA A 491 -0.63 -12.12 -16.95
N THR A 492 -0.48 -13.38 -16.50
CA THR A 492 -0.87 -14.57 -17.28
C THR A 492 -2.38 -14.59 -17.56
N CYS A 493 -3.19 -14.41 -16.52
CA CYS A 493 -4.65 -14.41 -16.64
C CYS A 493 -5.18 -13.26 -17.50
N ASN A 494 -4.61 -12.05 -17.34
CA ASN A 494 -5.01 -10.90 -18.14
C ASN A 494 -4.51 -10.98 -19.59
N LEU A 495 -3.34 -11.58 -19.84
CA LEU A 495 -2.87 -11.86 -21.20
C LEU A 495 -3.82 -12.83 -21.89
N LEU A 496 -4.18 -13.96 -21.27
CA LEU A 496 -5.13 -14.93 -21.83
C LEU A 496 -6.45 -14.24 -22.21
N HIS A 497 -7.02 -13.45 -21.30
CA HIS A 497 -8.25 -12.71 -21.57
C HIS A 497 -8.09 -11.75 -22.77
N THR A 498 -6.96 -11.05 -22.84
CA THR A 498 -6.68 -10.10 -23.92
C THR A 498 -6.54 -10.81 -25.26
N LEU A 499 -5.88 -11.97 -25.30
CA LEU A 499 -5.75 -12.82 -26.49
C LEU A 499 -7.11 -13.37 -26.95
N GLN A 500 -7.95 -13.80 -26.00
CA GLN A 500 -9.32 -14.24 -26.27
C GLN A 500 -10.15 -13.12 -26.93
N CYS A 501 -10.05 -11.88 -26.44
CA CYS A 501 -10.76 -10.74 -27.02
C CYS A 501 -10.36 -10.41 -28.46
N VAL A 502 -9.14 -10.75 -28.88
CA VAL A 502 -8.67 -10.52 -30.25
C VAL A 502 -8.67 -11.79 -31.11
N CYS A 503 -9.26 -12.89 -30.65
CA CYS A 503 -9.25 -14.18 -31.34
C CYS A 503 -7.83 -14.67 -31.68
N SER A 504 -6.86 -14.42 -30.80
CA SER A 504 -5.53 -15.04 -30.90
C SER A 504 -5.56 -16.38 -30.19
N TRP A 505 -5.63 -17.46 -30.97
CA TRP A 505 -5.83 -18.82 -30.45
C TRP A 505 -4.56 -19.69 -30.42
N GLU A 506 -3.39 -19.09 -30.68
CA GLU A 506 -2.10 -19.77 -30.51
C GLU A 506 -1.94 -20.27 -29.07
N ASP A 507 -1.56 -21.55 -28.90
CA ASP A 507 -1.39 -22.23 -27.60
C ASP A 507 -2.59 -22.12 -26.63
N ARG A 508 -3.81 -21.85 -27.15
CA ARG A 508 -5.01 -21.59 -26.35
C ARG A 508 -5.24 -22.63 -25.26
N ASP A 509 -5.24 -23.92 -25.61
CA ASP A 509 -5.55 -24.99 -24.67
C ASP A 509 -4.51 -25.10 -23.55
N LYS A 510 -3.22 -24.90 -23.89
CA LYS A 510 -2.13 -24.85 -22.92
C LYS A 510 -2.30 -23.66 -21.96
N MET A 511 -2.63 -22.48 -22.48
CA MET A 511 -2.83 -21.29 -21.66
C MET A 511 -4.05 -21.42 -20.73
N PHE A 512 -5.15 -22.00 -21.22
CA PHE A 512 -6.31 -22.27 -20.36
C PHE A 512 -6.00 -23.29 -19.27
N ALA A 513 -5.26 -24.36 -19.57
CA ALA A 513 -4.80 -25.33 -18.57
C ALA A 513 -3.89 -24.68 -17.51
N GLU A 514 -2.98 -23.79 -17.93
CA GLU A 514 -2.12 -23.02 -17.02
C GLU A 514 -2.94 -22.09 -16.11
N VAL A 515 -3.87 -21.32 -16.68
CA VAL A 515 -4.74 -20.41 -15.94
C VAL A 515 -5.66 -21.18 -14.99
N GLU A 516 -6.21 -22.32 -15.39
CA GLU A 516 -6.97 -23.18 -14.48
C GLU A 516 -6.11 -23.66 -13.31
N GLY A 517 -4.87 -24.10 -13.57
CA GLY A 517 -3.91 -24.46 -12.53
C GLY A 517 -3.57 -23.32 -11.57
N ILE A 518 -3.45 -22.09 -12.08
CA ILE A 518 -3.28 -20.87 -11.27
C ILE A 518 -4.49 -20.65 -10.38
N ILE A 519 -5.71 -20.67 -10.94
CA ILE A 519 -6.95 -20.45 -10.19
C ILE A 519 -7.07 -21.48 -9.06
N ARG A 520 -6.89 -22.77 -9.36
CA ARG A 520 -7.00 -23.85 -8.36
C ARG A 520 -5.98 -23.68 -7.24
N ARG A 521 -4.72 -23.34 -7.56
CA ARG A 521 -3.68 -23.05 -6.56
C ARG A 521 -4.07 -21.87 -5.67
N GLN A 522 -4.51 -20.75 -6.27
CA GLN A 522 -4.91 -19.55 -5.53
C GLN A 522 -6.10 -19.82 -4.60
N ILE A 523 -7.13 -20.52 -5.08
CA ILE A 523 -8.30 -20.90 -4.27
C ILE A 523 -7.88 -21.77 -3.07
N ASN A 524 -7.01 -22.77 -3.30
CA ASN A 524 -6.50 -23.66 -2.25
C ASN A 524 -5.66 -22.92 -1.20
N MET A 525 -4.90 -21.91 -1.62
CA MET A 525 -4.14 -21.02 -0.73
C MET A 525 -4.99 -19.94 -0.07
N SER A 526 -6.31 -19.94 -0.31
CA SER A 526 -7.23 -18.88 0.13
C SER A 526 -6.88 -17.47 -0.34
N LEU A 527 -6.22 -17.37 -1.50
CA LEU A 527 -5.98 -16.12 -2.20
C LEU A 527 -7.17 -15.77 -3.11
N LEU A 528 -7.33 -14.48 -3.39
CA LEU A 528 -8.29 -14.01 -4.39
C LEU A 528 -7.81 -14.45 -5.79
N PRO A 529 -8.63 -15.16 -6.59
CA PRO A 529 -8.21 -15.59 -7.92
C PRO A 529 -7.91 -14.41 -8.84
N SER A 530 -6.87 -14.53 -9.68
CA SER A 530 -6.54 -13.50 -10.68
C SER A 530 -7.53 -13.44 -11.85
N VAL A 531 -8.39 -14.46 -12.01
CA VAL A 531 -9.50 -14.46 -12.98
C VAL A 531 -10.77 -13.95 -12.28
N GLN A 532 -11.34 -12.89 -12.84
CA GLN A 532 -12.60 -12.33 -12.36
C GLN A 532 -13.80 -13.23 -12.72
N PRO A 533 -14.87 -13.23 -11.90
CA PRO A 533 -16.07 -14.02 -12.19
C PRO A 533 -16.67 -13.74 -13.58
N PHE A 534 -16.62 -12.50 -14.06
CA PHE A 534 -17.10 -12.14 -15.40
C PHE A 534 -16.31 -12.79 -16.53
N HIS A 535 -14.98 -12.88 -16.41
CA HIS A 535 -14.15 -13.56 -17.41
C HIS A 535 -14.45 -15.06 -17.45
N ALA A 536 -14.63 -15.67 -16.27
CA ALA A 536 -14.93 -17.10 -16.12
C ALA A 536 -16.20 -17.53 -16.89
N ILE A 537 -17.15 -16.63 -17.11
CA ILE A 537 -18.37 -16.89 -17.89
C ILE A 537 -18.05 -17.40 -19.30
N ALA A 538 -17.09 -16.76 -19.97
CA ALA A 538 -16.70 -17.08 -21.35
C ALA A 538 -15.57 -18.10 -21.42
N TYR A 539 -15.11 -18.64 -20.30
CA TYR A 539 -14.01 -19.61 -20.27
C TYR A 539 -14.56 -21.04 -20.33
N PRO A 540 -13.86 -21.96 -21.02
CA PRO A 540 -14.22 -23.39 -21.05
C PRO A 540 -13.77 -24.10 -19.77
N ILE A 541 -14.18 -23.58 -18.61
CA ILE A 541 -13.87 -24.15 -17.29
C ILE A 541 -15.11 -24.78 -16.67
N ASP A 542 -14.86 -25.69 -15.74
CA ASP A 542 -15.89 -26.35 -14.93
C ASP A 542 -16.81 -25.33 -14.22
N PRO A 543 -18.15 -25.48 -14.28
CA PRO A 543 -19.08 -24.57 -13.62
C PRO A 543 -18.93 -24.45 -12.10
N MET A 544 -18.49 -25.51 -11.40
CA MET A 544 -18.18 -25.45 -9.97
C MET A 544 -16.94 -24.61 -9.71
N LEU A 545 -15.93 -24.68 -10.58
CA LEU A 545 -14.77 -23.78 -10.48
C LEU A 545 -15.19 -22.31 -10.65
N ALA A 546 -16.11 -22.02 -11.58
CA ALA A 546 -16.67 -20.67 -11.72
C ALA A 546 -17.41 -20.20 -10.47
N LEU A 547 -18.19 -21.07 -9.83
CA LEU A 547 -18.82 -20.79 -8.53
C LEU A 547 -17.78 -20.53 -7.43
N ASP A 548 -16.70 -21.29 -7.37
CA ASP A 548 -15.65 -21.09 -6.36
C ASP A 548 -14.89 -19.77 -6.56
N ILE A 549 -14.68 -19.35 -7.81
CA ILE A 549 -14.17 -18.00 -8.13
C ILE A 549 -15.13 -16.94 -7.54
N SER A 550 -16.42 -17.03 -7.85
CA SER A 550 -17.44 -16.11 -7.32
C SER A 550 -17.47 -16.10 -5.79
N ARG A 551 -17.36 -17.25 -5.12
CA ARG A 551 -17.31 -17.35 -3.65
C ARG A 551 -16.12 -16.62 -3.04
N LYS A 552 -14.92 -16.71 -3.65
CA LYS A 552 -13.74 -15.98 -3.16
C LYS A 552 -13.91 -14.47 -3.31
N TYR A 553 -14.50 -14.01 -4.41
CA TYR A 553 -14.82 -12.59 -4.60
C TYR A 553 -15.90 -12.10 -3.61
N ALA A 554 -16.92 -12.90 -3.31
CA ALA A 554 -17.92 -12.58 -2.30
C ALA A 554 -17.30 -12.47 -0.90
N ALA A 555 -16.44 -13.43 -0.52
CA ALA A 555 -15.72 -13.39 0.76
C ALA A 555 -14.84 -12.14 0.89
N GLN A 556 -14.19 -11.73 -0.20
CA GLN A 556 -13.42 -10.49 -0.23
C GLN A 556 -14.31 -9.26 0.00
N CYS A 557 -15.52 -9.23 -0.57
CA CYS A 557 -16.48 -8.15 -0.32
C CYS A 557 -16.92 -8.11 1.15
N SER A 558 -17.09 -9.25 1.81
CA SER A 558 -17.37 -9.33 3.26
C SER A 558 -16.19 -8.80 4.10
N ILE A 559 -14.95 -9.09 3.71
CA ILE A 559 -13.76 -8.52 4.37
C ILE A 559 -13.76 -7.00 4.22
N ILE A 560 -14.03 -6.46 3.03
CA ILE A 560 -14.12 -5.01 2.79
C ILE A 560 -15.24 -4.39 3.64
N ALA A 561 -16.43 -5.00 3.64
CA ALA A 561 -17.58 -4.56 4.44
C ALA A 561 -17.24 -4.47 5.94
N SER A 562 -16.53 -5.47 6.49
CA SER A 562 -16.14 -5.49 7.90
C SER A 562 -15.25 -4.32 8.33
N ARG A 563 -14.50 -3.72 7.40
CA ARG A 563 -13.60 -2.59 7.68
C ARG A 563 -14.35 -1.30 7.98
N PHE A 564 -15.61 -1.19 7.58
CA PHE A 564 -16.45 -0.03 7.92
C PHE A 564 -16.94 -0.06 9.37
N GLY A 565 -16.82 -1.20 10.07
CA GLY A 565 -17.12 -1.29 11.50
C GLY A 565 -18.58 -0.97 11.87
N LEU A 566 -19.53 -1.20 10.96
CA LEU A 566 -20.95 -0.96 11.21
C LEU A 566 -21.53 -2.02 12.15
N THR A 567 -22.44 -1.62 13.03
CA THR A 567 -23.31 -2.54 13.77
C THR A 567 -24.32 -3.17 12.83
N ALA A 568 -24.86 -4.34 13.19
CA ALA A 568 -25.95 -4.96 12.44
C ALA A 568 -27.13 -3.97 12.30
N PHE A 569 -27.69 -3.91 11.09
CA PHE A 569 -28.81 -3.02 10.78
C PHE A 569 -30.11 -3.51 11.42
N ASN A 570 -30.98 -2.58 11.79
CA ASN A 570 -32.35 -2.89 12.19
C ASN A 570 -33.19 -2.99 10.92
N HIS A 571 -33.71 -4.18 10.61
CA HIS A 571 -34.56 -4.38 9.44
C HIS A 571 -36.02 -4.01 9.72
N PRO A 572 -36.78 -3.65 8.66
CA PRO A 572 -38.21 -3.42 8.78
C PRO A 572 -38.96 -4.62 9.37
N THR A 573 -40.04 -4.35 10.12
CA THR A 573 -40.87 -5.41 10.70
C THR A 573 -41.41 -6.33 9.60
N PRO A 574 -41.25 -7.66 9.73
CA PRO A 574 -41.62 -8.59 8.68
C PRO A 574 -43.14 -8.85 8.67
N ILE A 575 -43.90 -7.94 8.05
CA ILE A 575 -45.36 -8.03 7.91
C ILE A 575 -45.70 -8.66 6.56
N PRO A 576 -46.39 -9.82 6.51
CA PRO A 576 -46.80 -10.44 5.26
C PRO A 576 -47.75 -9.54 4.46
N ILE A 577 -47.59 -9.53 3.14
CA ILE A 577 -48.51 -8.84 2.22
C ILE A 577 -49.74 -9.72 2.05
N LYS A 578 -50.89 -9.24 2.53
CA LYS A 578 -52.18 -9.95 2.48
C LYS A 578 -52.92 -9.67 1.18
N CYS A 579 -53.59 -10.68 0.62
CA CYS A 579 -54.37 -10.60 -0.62
C CYS A 579 -55.57 -9.61 -0.56
N ASN A 580 -56.00 -9.22 0.64
CA ASN A 580 -57.21 -8.40 0.85
C ASN A 580 -56.93 -6.89 1.03
N GLY A 581 -55.70 -6.45 0.82
CA GLY A 581 -55.30 -5.05 0.98
C GLY A 581 -54.99 -4.67 2.42
N GLY A 582 -53.87 -3.97 2.59
CA GLY A 582 -53.39 -3.33 3.81
C GLY A 582 -52.41 -2.24 3.38
N PHE A 583 -52.41 -1.10 4.06
CA PHE A 583 -51.83 0.17 3.60
C PHE A 583 -50.29 0.23 3.48
N GLU A 584 -49.56 -0.89 3.47
CA GLU A 584 -48.10 -0.92 3.40
C GLU A 584 -47.62 -1.55 2.10
N ARG A 585 -46.99 -0.72 1.26
CA ARG A 585 -46.37 -1.11 -0.02
C ARG A 585 -45.05 -1.83 0.23
N LEU A 586 -44.71 -2.77 -0.64
CA LEU A 586 -43.39 -3.42 -0.63
C LEU A 586 -42.33 -2.46 -1.19
N ARG A 587 -41.34 -2.10 -0.37
CA ARG A 587 -40.20 -1.27 -0.76
C ARG A 587 -39.11 -2.11 -1.42
N VAL A 588 -38.88 -1.86 -2.70
CA VAL A 588 -37.89 -2.56 -3.53
C VAL A 588 -36.83 -1.56 -3.97
N GLY A 589 -35.57 -1.84 -3.61
CA GLY A 589 -34.42 -1.02 -3.99
C GLY A 589 -33.61 -1.68 -5.11
N TYR A 590 -33.38 -0.99 -6.21
CA TYR A 590 -32.53 -1.41 -7.32
C TYR A 590 -31.19 -0.68 -7.25
N VAL A 591 -30.08 -1.43 -7.10
CA VAL A 591 -28.74 -0.86 -7.04
C VAL A 591 -28.01 -1.17 -8.34
N SER A 592 -27.54 -0.14 -9.03
CA SER A 592 -26.81 -0.31 -10.29
C SER A 592 -25.81 0.81 -10.59
N SER A 593 -24.65 0.47 -11.13
CA SER A 593 -23.76 1.42 -11.82
C SER A 593 -24.18 1.72 -13.26
N ASP A 594 -25.23 1.08 -13.75
CA ASP A 594 -25.51 1.01 -15.19
C ASP A 594 -26.77 1.80 -15.58
N PHE A 595 -27.25 2.68 -14.71
CA PHE A 595 -28.30 3.66 -15.02
C PHE A 595 -27.75 4.76 -15.94
N GLY A 596 -27.72 4.48 -17.24
CA GLY A 596 -27.13 5.33 -18.28
C GLY A 596 -27.19 4.68 -19.65
N ASN A 597 -26.32 5.06 -20.58
CA ASN A 597 -26.21 4.40 -21.88
C ASN A 597 -25.47 3.06 -21.79
N HIS A 598 -26.14 2.09 -21.16
CA HIS A 598 -25.67 0.74 -20.92
C HIS A 598 -26.73 -0.29 -21.33
N PRO A 599 -26.36 -1.51 -21.78
CA PRO A 599 -27.30 -2.57 -22.13
C PRO A 599 -28.39 -2.84 -21.08
N LEU A 600 -28.07 -2.71 -19.79
CA LEU A 600 -29.04 -2.86 -18.71
C LEU A 600 -30.20 -1.85 -18.85
N SER A 601 -29.90 -0.55 -18.95
CA SER A 601 -30.93 0.49 -19.14
C SER A 601 -31.65 0.38 -20.47
N HIS A 602 -31.01 -0.11 -21.54
CA HIS A 602 -31.68 -0.35 -22.82
C HIS A 602 -32.80 -1.39 -22.72
N LEU A 603 -32.66 -2.33 -21.78
CA LEU A 603 -33.56 -3.46 -21.61
C LEU A 603 -34.55 -3.25 -20.45
N MET A 604 -34.12 -2.59 -19.37
CA MET A 604 -34.92 -2.40 -18.15
C MET A 604 -35.54 -1.02 -18.03
N GLY A 605 -35.30 -0.10 -18.97
CA GLY A 605 -35.66 1.33 -18.85
C GLY A 605 -37.04 1.60 -18.24
N SER A 606 -38.10 0.99 -18.80
CA SER A 606 -39.47 1.14 -18.28
C SER A 606 -39.80 0.36 -17.01
N VAL A 607 -39.04 -0.70 -16.68
CA VAL A 607 -39.39 -1.64 -15.60
C VAL A 607 -39.61 -0.89 -14.29
N PHE A 608 -38.74 0.07 -14.00
CA PHE A 608 -38.76 0.84 -12.75
C PHE A 608 -40.03 1.68 -12.57
N GLY A 609 -40.58 2.21 -13.67
CA GLY A 609 -41.84 2.98 -13.65
C GLY A 609 -43.10 2.15 -13.89
N MET A 610 -42.97 0.89 -14.31
CA MET A 610 -44.08 -0.02 -14.62
C MET A 610 -44.61 -0.80 -13.40
N HIS A 611 -43.91 -0.76 -12.28
CA HIS A 611 -44.39 -1.34 -11.03
C HIS A 611 -45.74 -0.74 -10.60
N ASN A 612 -46.63 -1.57 -10.04
CA ASN A 612 -47.89 -1.04 -9.52
C ASN A 612 -47.65 -0.28 -8.22
N LYS A 613 -47.83 1.04 -8.30
CA LYS A 613 -47.63 1.98 -7.20
C LYS A 613 -48.56 1.73 -6.01
N GLU A 614 -49.66 1.00 -6.17
CA GLU A 614 -50.52 0.60 -5.05
C GLU A 614 -49.87 -0.47 -4.17
N ASN A 615 -48.99 -1.31 -4.72
CA ASN A 615 -48.44 -2.48 -4.04
C ASN A 615 -46.92 -2.42 -3.84
N VAL A 616 -46.19 -1.69 -4.69
CA VAL A 616 -44.73 -1.64 -4.69
C VAL A 616 -44.26 -0.19 -4.71
N GLU A 617 -43.30 0.14 -3.84
CA GLU A 617 -42.59 1.41 -3.79
C GLU A 617 -41.15 1.19 -4.26
N VAL A 618 -40.76 1.87 -5.33
CA VAL A 618 -39.51 1.59 -6.05
C VAL A 618 -38.46 2.65 -5.75
N PHE A 619 -37.27 2.21 -5.37
CA PHE A 619 -36.08 3.03 -5.19
C PHE A 619 -34.99 2.59 -6.17
N CYS A 620 -34.34 3.54 -6.84
CA CYS A 620 -33.19 3.29 -7.71
C CYS A 620 -31.96 4.02 -7.15
N TYR A 621 -30.93 3.27 -6.77
CA TYR A 621 -29.66 3.78 -6.25
C TYR A 621 -28.58 3.70 -7.32
N ALA A 622 -28.21 4.85 -7.89
CA ALA A 622 -27.24 4.93 -8.96
C ALA A 622 -25.81 5.05 -8.43
N LEU A 623 -25.01 4.02 -8.69
CA LEU A 623 -23.58 3.99 -8.33
C LEU A 623 -22.70 4.78 -9.30
N SER A 624 -23.25 5.19 -10.45
CA SER A 624 -22.56 5.99 -11.46
C SER A 624 -23.14 7.40 -11.58
N PRO A 625 -22.27 8.41 -11.86
CA PRO A 625 -22.72 9.77 -12.11
C PRO A 625 -23.67 9.82 -13.31
N ASN A 626 -24.50 10.85 -13.36
CA ASN A 626 -25.35 11.12 -14.51
C ASN A 626 -24.52 11.35 -15.78
N ASP A 627 -24.70 10.49 -16.79
CA ASP A 627 -24.00 10.56 -18.08
C ASP A 627 -24.68 11.50 -19.09
N GLY A 628 -25.79 12.14 -18.71
CA GLY A 628 -26.55 13.08 -19.55
C GLY A 628 -27.38 12.42 -20.65
N THR A 629 -27.46 11.08 -20.68
CA THR A 629 -28.10 10.35 -21.78
C THR A 629 -29.61 10.25 -21.59
N GLU A 630 -30.35 10.00 -22.68
CA GLU A 630 -31.81 9.81 -22.64
C GLU A 630 -32.22 8.68 -21.68
N TRP A 631 -31.36 7.66 -21.53
CA TRP A 631 -31.61 6.51 -20.67
C TRP A 631 -31.62 6.90 -19.18
N ARG A 632 -30.62 7.67 -18.73
CA ARG A 632 -30.53 8.14 -17.34
C ARG A 632 -31.69 9.08 -17.02
N GLN A 633 -31.96 10.06 -17.88
CA GLN A 633 -33.06 11.01 -17.71
C GLN A 633 -34.41 10.31 -17.59
N ARG A 634 -34.64 9.30 -18.43
CA ARG A 634 -35.87 8.52 -18.41
C ARG A 634 -36.05 7.75 -17.12
N THR A 635 -35.07 6.92 -16.73
CA THR A 635 -35.17 6.16 -15.48
C THR A 635 -35.36 7.08 -14.27
N GLN A 636 -34.70 8.24 -14.25
CA GLN A 636 -34.91 9.27 -13.22
C GLN A 636 -36.34 9.82 -13.20
N SER A 637 -36.97 9.99 -14.35
CA SER A 637 -38.33 10.52 -14.46
C SER A 637 -39.43 9.49 -14.17
N GLU A 638 -39.17 8.21 -14.45
CA GLU A 638 -40.17 7.14 -14.37
C GLU A 638 -40.12 6.38 -13.03
N ALA A 639 -38.93 6.20 -12.45
CA ALA A 639 -38.79 5.62 -11.11
C ALA A 639 -39.41 6.54 -10.06
N GLU A 640 -40.03 5.96 -9.04
CA GLU A 640 -40.66 6.75 -7.99
C GLU A 640 -39.64 7.50 -7.12
N HIS A 641 -38.57 6.82 -6.73
CA HIS A 641 -37.43 7.42 -6.07
C HIS A 641 -36.16 7.07 -6.85
N PHE A 642 -35.41 8.09 -7.28
CA PHE A 642 -34.11 7.92 -7.91
C PHE A 642 -33.07 8.71 -7.14
N VAL A 643 -32.05 8.01 -6.61
CA VAL A 643 -31.02 8.59 -5.77
C VAL A 643 -29.66 8.40 -6.44
N ASP A 644 -28.98 9.50 -6.74
CA ASP A 644 -27.59 9.47 -7.17
C ASP A 644 -26.67 9.31 -5.95
N VAL A 645 -26.06 8.14 -5.83
CA VAL A 645 -25.15 7.80 -4.72
C VAL A 645 -23.71 7.63 -5.18
N SER A 646 -23.40 8.05 -6.41
CA SER A 646 -22.10 7.82 -7.04
C SER A 646 -20.93 8.47 -6.30
N SER A 647 -21.18 9.58 -5.59
CA SER A 647 -20.18 10.27 -4.78
C SER A 647 -20.12 9.79 -3.31
N MET A 648 -20.94 8.83 -2.91
CA MET A 648 -21.01 8.34 -1.52
C MET A 648 -20.13 7.11 -1.29
N THR A 649 -19.61 6.97 -0.06
CA THR A 649 -18.91 5.74 0.38
C THR A 649 -19.90 4.59 0.61
N SER A 650 -19.42 3.34 0.60
CA SER A 650 -20.33 2.18 0.54
C SER A 650 -21.14 2.04 1.82
N ASP A 651 -20.57 2.44 2.96
CA ASP A 651 -21.24 2.44 4.27
C ASP A 651 -22.36 3.49 4.34
N MET A 652 -22.17 4.67 3.75
CA MET A 652 -23.20 5.70 3.66
C MET A 652 -24.39 5.21 2.83
N ILE A 653 -24.10 4.54 1.72
CA ILE A 653 -25.14 3.96 0.85
C ILE A 653 -25.91 2.87 1.60
N ALA A 654 -25.22 1.97 2.32
CA ALA A 654 -25.88 0.93 3.09
C ALA A 654 -26.77 1.50 4.22
N LYS A 655 -26.30 2.54 4.93
CA LYS A 655 -27.13 3.25 5.94
C LYS A 655 -28.37 3.87 5.32
N MET A 656 -28.22 4.58 4.20
CA MET A 656 -29.34 5.17 3.46
C MET A 656 -30.37 4.11 3.04
N ILE A 657 -29.93 2.99 2.45
CA ILE A 657 -30.81 1.87 2.05
C ILE A 657 -31.59 1.33 3.27
N ASN A 658 -30.93 1.25 4.43
CA ASN A 658 -31.61 0.80 5.66
C ASN A 658 -32.59 1.85 6.21
N GLU A 659 -32.22 3.14 6.20
CA GLU A 659 -33.07 4.27 6.60
C GLU A 659 -34.32 4.41 5.71
N ASP A 660 -34.17 4.12 4.42
CA ASP A 660 -35.28 4.03 3.45
C ASP A 660 -36.20 2.82 3.72
N ASN A 661 -35.84 1.94 4.66
CA ASN A 661 -36.57 0.72 5.03
C ASN A 661 -36.79 -0.21 3.82
N ILE A 662 -35.79 -0.36 2.97
CA ILE A 662 -35.86 -1.28 1.83
C ILE A 662 -36.02 -2.72 2.34
N GLN A 663 -37.06 -3.40 1.84
CA GLN A 663 -37.40 -4.78 2.22
C GLN A 663 -36.74 -5.79 1.29
N ILE A 664 -36.71 -5.50 -0.02
CA ILE A 664 -36.01 -6.31 -1.02
C ILE A 664 -35.00 -5.44 -1.77
N LEU A 665 -33.73 -5.81 -1.70
CA LEU A 665 -32.65 -5.11 -2.39
C LEU A 665 -32.13 -5.93 -3.57
N ILE A 666 -32.18 -5.34 -4.76
CA ILE A 666 -31.84 -5.97 -6.02
C ILE A 666 -30.46 -5.50 -6.49
N ASN A 667 -29.55 -6.46 -6.62
CA ASN A 667 -28.25 -6.30 -7.24
C ASN A 667 -28.38 -6.44 -8.76
N LEU A 668 -28.21 -5.34 -9.48
CA LEU A 668 -28.26 -5.31 -10.95
C LEU A 668 -26.87 -5.26 -11.60
N ASN A 669 -25.80 -5.56 -10.86
CA ASN A 669 -24.43 -5.54 -11.39
C ASN A 669 -23.74 -6.91 -11.33
N GLY A 670 -23.88 -7.66 -10.23
CA GLY A 670 -23.03 -8.80 -9.91
C GLY A 670 -21.55 -8.43 -9.98
N TYR A 671 -20.75 -9.14 -10.78
CA TYR A 671 -19.30 -8.88 -10.92
C TYR A 671 -18.94 -8.15 -12.21
N THR A 672 -19.63 -7.05 -12.50
CA THR A 672 -19.35 -6.16 -13.63
C THR A 672 -18.61 -4.89 -13.19
N LYS A 673 -18.13 -4.10 -14.16
CA LYS A 673 -17.44 -2.84 -13.90
C LYS A 673 -18.39 -1.87 -13.19
N GLY A 674 -17.93 -1.26 -12.08
CA GLY A 674 -18.73 -0.32 -11.29
C GLY A 674 -19.52 -0.97 -10.15
N ALA A 675 -19.55 -2.29 -10.06
CA ALA A 675 -20.20 -3.01 -8.96
C ALA A 675 -19.59 -2.68 -7.60
N ARG A 676 -20.45 -2.51 -6.59
CA ARG A 676 -20.08 -2.26 -5.18
C ARG A 676 -20.75 -3.30 -4.28
N ASN A 677 -20.35 -4.56 -4.45
CA ASN A 677 -20.98 -5.71 -3.79
C ASN A 677 -20.79 -5.72 -2.27
N GLU A 678 -19.82 -4.96 -1.74
CA GLU A 678 -19.66 -4.73 -0.31
C GLU A 678 -20.88 -4.04 0.33
N ILE A 679 -21.68 -3.28 -0.43
CA ILE A 679 -22.97 -2.74 0.03
C ILE A 679 -23.90 -3.88 0.47
N PHE A 680 -24.02 -4.90 -0.37
CA PHE A 680 -24.84 -6.08 -0.10
C PHE A 680 -24.23 -6.96 1.00
N ALA A 681 -22.90 -7.02 1.09
CA ALA A 681 -22.22 -7.76 2.15
C ALA A 681 -22.44 -7.15 3.55
N MET A 682 -22.74 -5.84 3.63
CA MET A 682 -23.18 -5.19 4.88
C MET A 682 -24.64 -5.48 5.24
N GLN A 683 -25.40 -6.13 4.35
CA GLN A 683 -26.79 -6.56 4.55
C GLN A 683 -27.71 -5.44 5.08
N PRO A 684 -27.91 -4.32 4.36
CA PRO A 684 -28.81 -3.25 4.80
C PRO A 684 -30.30 -3.60 4.65
N ALA A 685 -30.65 -4.59 3.82
CA ALA A 685 -32.00 -5.09 3.60
C ALA A 685 -32.11 -6.58 3.98
N PRO A 686 -33.28 -7.03 4.49
CA PRO A 686 -33.47 -8.40 4.98
C PRO A 686 -33.57 -9.46 3.87
N VAL A 687 -33.92 -9.07 2.64
CA VAL A 687 -33.94 -9.95 1.46
C VAL A 687 -33.11 -9.30 0.36
N GLN A 688 -32.12 -10.01 -0.15
CA GLN A 688 -31.23 -9.52 -1.21
C GLN A 688 -31.24 -10.45 -2.42
N VAL A 689 -31.32 -9.88 -3.62
CA VAL A 689 -31.59 -10.63 -4.85
C VAL A 689 -30.60 -10.21 -5.93
N SER A 690 -29.99 -11.18 -6.62
CA SER A 690 -29.25 -10.94 -7.85
C SER A 690 -30.19 -11.02 -9.06
N TYR A 691 -30.07 -10.05 -9.97
CA TYR A 691 -30.84 -10.06 -11.21
C TYR A 691 -30.12 -9.37 -12.37
N MET A 692 -30.19 -10.00 -13.55
CA MET A 692 -29.87 -9.48 -14.89
C MET A 692 -28.44 -9.02 -15.20
N GLY A 693 -27.83 -8.17 -14.37
CA GLY A 693 -26.55 -7.52 -14.69
C GLY A 693 -25.38 -8.48 -14.87
N PHE A 694 -25.44 -9.64 -14.21
CA PHE A 694 -24.40 -10.65 -14.27
C PHE A 694 -25.02 -12.03 -14.57
N PRO A 695 -24.68 -12.67 -15.71
CA PRO A 695 -25.28 -13.93 -16.12
C PRO A 695 -24.58 -15.13 -15.47
N GLY A 696 -24.57 -15.15 -14.14
CA GLY A 696 -23.98 -16.21 -13.31
C GLY A 696 -24.29 -16.03 -11.82
N THR A 697 -23.76 -16.93 -10.99
CA THR A 697 -23.87 -16.86 -9.53
C THR A 697 -22.94 -15.80 -8.94
N THR A 698 -23.44 -15.04 -7.98
CA THR A 698 -22.63 -14.15 -7.15
C THR A 698 -21.73 -14.93 -6.19
N GLY A 699 -22.01 -16.20 -5.91
CA GLY A 699 -21.27 -17.00 -4.93
C GLY A 699 -21.38 -16.49 -3.49
N ALA A 700 -22.18 -15.43 -3.26
CA ALA A 700 -22.34 -14.79 -1.98
C ALA A 700 -23.33 -15.54 -1.11
N ASN A 701 -23.03 -15.65 0.18
CA ASN A 701 -23.96 -16.13 1.20
C ASN A 701 -24.93 -15.04 1.69
N TYR A 702 -24.65 -13.77 1.35
CA TYR A 702 -25.48 -12.61 1.67
C TYR A 702 -26.47 -12.25 0.54
N ILE A 703 -26.47 -12.95 -0.59
CA ILE A 703 -27.50 -12.81 -1.64
C ILE A 703 -28.40 -14.04 -1.59
N ASP A 704 -29.69 -13.85 -1.31
CA ASP A 704 -30.63 -14.94 -1.04
C ASP A 704 -31.12 -15.61 -2.31
N TYR A 705 -31.46 -14.81 -3.33
CA TYR A 705 -32.15 -15.27 -4.52
C TYR A 705 -31.45 -14.84 -5.81
N LEU A 706 -31.59 -15.65 -6.86
CA LEU A 706 -31.23 -15.31 -8.23
C LEU A 706 -32.50 -15.43 -9.09
N VAL A 707 -32.93 -14.31 -9.67
CA VAL A 707 -34.06 -14.29 -10.60
C VAL A 707 -33.60 -14.82 -11.96
N THR A 708 -34.21 -15.92 -12.39
CA THR A 708 -33.88 -16.70 -13.60
C THR A 708 -35.15 -17.35 -14.15
N ASP A 709 -35.05 -18.22 -15.14
CA ASP A 709 -36.13 -19.09 -15.59
C ASP A 709 -35.70 -20.56 -15.61
N GLU A 710 -36.68 -21.44 -15.82
CA GLU A 710 -36.50 -22.89 -15.79
C GLU A 710 -35.60 -23.41 -16.92
N PHE A 711 -35.56 -22.73 -18.07
CA PHE A 711 -34.72 -23.15 -19.18
C PHE A 711 -33.25 -22.77 -18.97
N VAL A 712 -33.01 -21.54 -18.51
CA VAL A 712 -31.67 -20.99 -18.27
C VAL A 712 -31.01 -21.67 -17.09
N SER A 713 -31.73 -21.83 -15.98
CA SER A 713 -31.19 -22.41 -14.74
C SER A 713 -32.15 -23.49 -14.21
N PRO A 714 -32.24 -24.66 -14.89
CA PRO A 714 -33.09 -25.75 -14.42
C PRO A 714 -32.59 -26.28 -13.06
N LEU A 715 -33.49 -26.79 -12.22
CA LEU A 715 -33.12 -27.21 -10.85
C LEU A 715 -32.05 -28.31 -10.79
N ARG A 716 -31.86 -29.10 -11.86
CA ARG A 716 -30.75 -30.06 -11.97
C ARG A 716 -29.37 -29.39 -11.90
N PHE A 717 -29.27 -28.13 -12.31
CA PHE A 717 -28.05 -27.32 -12.21
C PHE A 717 -28.06 -26.40 -10.99
N SER A 718 -28.99 -26.55 -10.02
CA SER A 718 -29.01 -25.70 -8.82
C SER A 718 -27.72 -25.74 -7.99
N HIS A 719 -26.94 -26.82 -8.10
CA HIS A 719 -25.67 -27.01 -7.38
C HIS A 719 -24.55 -26.04 -7.81
N ILE A 720 -24.64 -25.43 -8.99
CA ILE A 720 -23.64 -24.44 -9.49
C ILE A 720 -24.00 -22.99 -9.11
N TYR A 721 -25.01 -22.79 -8.27
CA TYR A 721 -25.44 -21.48 -7.78
C TYR A 721 -25.42 -21.45 -6.24
N SER A 722 -24.98 -20.34 -5.64
CA SER A 722 -25.12 -20.14 -4.19
C SER A 722 -26.54 -19.70 -3.81
N GLU A 723 -27.17 -18.92 -4.69
CA GLU A 723 -28.49 -18.34 -4.48
C GLU A 723 -29.63 -19.35 -4.71
N LYS A 724 -30.80 -19.04 -4.17
CA LYS A 724 -32.02 -19.77 -4.49
C LYS A 724 -32.63 -19.26 -5.79
N LEU A 725 -32.71 -20.17 -6.76
CA LEU A 725 -33.30 -19.92 -8.06
C LEU A 725 -34.80 -19.59 -7.95
N VAL A 726 -35.16 -18.43 -8.49
CA VAL A 726 -36.54 -17.99 -8.66
C VAL A 726 -36.88 -18.01 -10.13
N HIS A 727 -37.75 -18.93 -10.53
CA HIS A 727 -38.14 -19.12 -11.92
C HIS A 727 -39.30 -18.22 -12.29
N LEU A 728 -39.03 -17.18 -13.08
CA LEU A 728 -40.06 -16.41 -13.74
C LEU A 728 -40.72 -17.23 -14.88
N PRO A 729 -41.99 -16.94 -15.20
CA PRO A 729 -42.65 -17.57 -16.34
C PRO A 729 -42.01 -17.12 -17.66
N HIS A 730 -41.96 -18.03 -18.64
CA HIS A 730 -41.48 -17.81 -20.01
C HIS A 730 -39.99 -17.47 -20.15
N CYS A 731 -39.54 -16.31 -19.65
CA CYS A 731 -38.16 -15.85 -19.74
C CYS A 731 -37.82 -14.92 -18.58
N TYR A 732 -36.63 -15.09 -18.00
CA TYR A 732 -36.14 -14.16 -16.98
C TYR A 732 -35.65 -12.84 -17.55
N PHE A 733 -35.30 -12.82 -18.84
CA PHE A 733 -34.60 -11.70 -19.47
C PHE A 733 -35.60 -10.67 -19.99
N VAL A 734 -35.82 -9.61 -19.22
CA VAL A 734 -36.70 -8.51 -19.63
C VAL A 734 -36.10 -7.71 -20.79
N ASN A 735 -36.96 -7.06 -21.57
CA ASN A 735 -36.56 -6.05 -22.54
C ASN A 735 -37.69 -5.04 -22.76
N ASP A 736 -37.32 -3.83 -23.17
CA ASP A 736 -38.21 -2.66 -23.24
C ASP A 736 -38.53 -2.22 -24.67
N TYR A 737 -38.44 -3.15 -25.62
CA TYR A 737 -38.33 -2.77 -27.03
C TYR A 737 -39.67 -2.36 -27.64
N LYS A 738 -40.78 -2.93 -27.16
CA LYS A 738 -42.13 -2.52 -27.57
C LYS A 738 -42.44 -1.08 -27.17
N GLN A 739 -41.84 -0.59 -26.08
CA GLN A 739 -42.03 0.75 -25.57
C GLN A 739 -41.07 1.75 -26.23
N LYS A 740 -39.78 1.41 -26.32
CA LYS A 740 -38.75 2.36 -26.77
C LYS A 740 -38.38 2.19 -28.24
N ASN A 741 -38.23 0.96 -28.72
CA ASN A 741 -37.63 0.68 -30.02
C ASN A 741 -38.68 0.26 -31.05
N LEU A 742 -39.93 0.73 -30.93
CA LEU A 742 -40.97 0.40 -31.91
C LEU A 742 -40.73 1.11 -33.25
N ASP A 743 -40.12 2.30 -33.20
CA ASP A 743 -39.73 3.12 -34.35
C ASP A 743 -38.71 2.43 -35.28
N VAL A 744 -37.95 1.46 -34.77
CA VAL A 744 -37.02 0.67 -35.60
C VAL A 744 -37.74 -0.23 -36.60
N LEU A 745 -39.04 -0.49 -36.38
CA LEU A 745 -39.89 -1.28 -37.25
C LEU A 745 -40.61 -0.44 -38.31
N ASP A 746 -40.42 0.90 -38.31
CA ASP A 746 -41.07 1.80 -39.28
C ASP A 746 -40.66 1.43 -40.72
N PRO A 747 -41.62 1.03 -41.58
CA PRO A 747 -41.32 0.66 -42.96
C PRO A 747 -40.77 1.81 -43.81
N ASN A 748 -40.88 3.07 -43.39
CA ASN A 748 -40.33 4.23 -44.10
C ASN A 748 -38.84 4.44 -43.85
N CYS A 749 -38.28 3.85 -42.79
CA CYS A 749 -36.89 3.99 -42.37
C CYS A 749 -36.05 2.73 -42.71
N ARG A 750 -36.33 2.09 -43.85
CA ARG A 750 -35.66 0.84 -44.25
C ARG A 750 -34.26 1.11 -44.80
N HIS A 751 -33.26 0.57 -44.12
CA HIS A 751 -31.90 0.47 -44.66
C HIS A 751 -31.83 -0.56 -45.78
N LYS A 752 -30.77 -0.47 -46.57
CA LYS A 752 -30.38 -1.42 -47.61
C LYS A 752 -29.07 -2.09 -47.23
N ARG A 753 -28.83 -3.28 -47.79
CA ARG A 753 -27.55 -3.99 -47.59
C ARG A 753 -26.37 -3.17 -48.09
N SER A 754 -26.53 -2.49 -49.22
CA SER A 754 -25.56 -1.53 -49.76
C SER A 754 -25.13 -0.43 -48.78
N ASP A 755 -25.98 0.01 -47.85
CA ASP A 755 -25.64 1.04 -46.85
C ASP A 755 -24.51 0.59 -45.90
N TYR A 756 -24.32 -0.73 -45.75
CA TYR A 756 -23.27 -1.33 -44.91
C TYR A 756 -22.24 -2.13 -45.72
N GLY A 757 -22.21 -1.96 -47.04
CA GLY A 757 -21.31 -2.69 -47.93
C GLY A 757 -21.60 -4.19 -48.01
N LEU A 758 -22.85 -4.60 -47.76
CA LEU A 758 -23.27 -5.99 -47.88
C LEU A 758 -23.73 -6.31 -49.32
N PRO A 759 -23.45 -7.52 -49.82
CA PRO A 759 -23.94 -7.98 -51.12
C PRO A 759 -25.45 -8.27 -51.09
N GLU A 760 -26.17 -7.83 -52.12
CA GLU A 760 -27.62 -8.01 -52.25
C GLU A 760 -28.01 -9.44 -52.65
N ASP A 761 -27.11 -10.17 -53.30
CA ASP A 761 -27.34 -11.48 -53.93
C ASP A 761 -26.86 -12.68 -53.10
N LYS A 762 -26.17 -12.45 -51.98
CA LYS A 762 -25.70 -13.51 -51.08
C LYS A 762 -26.64 -13.74 -49.90
N PHE A 763 -26.59 -14.96 -49.36
CA PHE A 763 -27.16 -15.25 -48.05
C PHE A 763 -26.27 -14.66 -46.95
N ILE A 764 -26.83 -13.89 -46.02
CA ILE A 764 -26.08 -13.21 -44.97
C ILE A 764 -26.33 -13.89 -43.62
N PHE A 765 -25.33 -14.64 -43.16
CA PHE A 765 -25.23 -15.02 -41.76
C PHE A 765 -24.73 -13.81 -40.95
N ALA A 766 -25.24 -13.60 -39.75
CA ALA A 766 -24.79 -12.51 -38.89
C ALA A 766 -24.46 -12.97 -37.48
N THR A 767 -23.50 -12.31 -36.87
CA THR A 767 -23.23 -12.40 -35.44
C THR A 767 -22.61 -11.09 -34.96
N PHE A 768 -23.35 -10.38 -34.12
CA PHE A 768 -22.94 -9.08 -33.60
C PHE A 768 -22.50 -9.13 -32.14
N ASN A 769 -22.18 -10.32 -31.67
CA ASN A 769 -21.52 -10.53 -30.39
C ASN A 769 -20.08 -9.96 -30.44
N GLN A 770 -19.57 -9.54 -29.28
CA GLN A 770 -18.15 -9.22 -29.17
C GLN A 770 -17.30 -10.48 -29.38
N LEU A 771 -16.12 -10.29 -29.95
CA LEU A 771 -15.27 -11.39 -30.42
C LEU A 771 -14.80 -12.35 -29.31
N TYR A 772 -14.74 -11.89 -28.05
CA TYR A 772 -14.35 -12.73 -26.92
C TYR A 772 -15.30 -13.92 -26.68
N LYS A 773 -16.53 -13.87 -27.22
CA LYS A 773 -17.52 -14.97 -27.09
C LYS A 773 -17.30 -16.11 -28.09
N MET A 774 -16.30 -15.98 -28.98
CA MET A 774 -15.97 -16.98 -29.98
C MET A 774 -14.72 -17.77 -29.58
N ASP A 775 -14.68 -19.02 -29.99
CA ASP A 775 -13.51 -19.88 -29.88
C ASP A 775 -13.24 -20.61 -31.21
N PRO A 776 -12.15 -21.39 -31.32
CA PRO A 776 -11.82 -22.10 -32.55
C PRO A 776 -12.91 -23.07 -33.01
N GLU A 777 -13.58 -23.78 -32.09
CA GLU A 777 -14.61 -24.77 -32.43
C GLU A 777 -15.80 -24.07 -33.10
N ILE A 778 -16.31 -23.01 -32.47
CA ILE A 778 -17.43 -22.20 -32.98
C ILE A 778 -17.09 -21.63 -34.36
N PHE A 779 -15.92 -21.01 -34.50
CA PHE A 779 -15.55 -20.37 -35.76
C PHE A 779 -15.25 -21.38 -36.87
N ASN A 780 -14.69 -22.54 -36.54
CA ASN A 780 -14.53 -23.65 -37.49
C ASN A 780 -15.88 -24.15 -38.01
N THR A 781 -16.89 -24.30 -37.14
CA THR A 781 -18.25 -24.64 -37.56
C THR A 781 -18.83 -23.58 -38.50
N TRP A 782 -18.62 -22.30 -38.23
CA TRP A 782 -19.06 -21.24 -39.16
C TRP A 782 -18.32 -21.29 -40.50
N CYS A 783 -17.01 -21.57 -40.49
CA CYS A 783 -16.25 -21.80 -41.73
C CYS A 783 -16.82 -22.99 -42.52
N ASN A 784 -17.23 -24.06 -41.86
CA ASN A 784 -17.88 -25.20 -42.52
C ASN A 784 -19.24 -24.84 -43.11
N ILE A 785 -20.06 -24.05 -42.40
CA ILE A 785 -21.32 -23.50 -42.92
C ILE A 785 -21.07 -22.71 -44.21
N LEU A 786 -20.10 -21.78 -44.20
CA LEU A 786 -19.76 -20.95 -45.36
C LEU A 786 -19.27 -21.76 -46.56
N LYS A 787 -18.52 -22.85 -46.34
CA LYS A 787 -18.10 -23.79 -47.40
C LYS A 787 -19.27 -24.57 -47.99
N ARG A 788 -20.24 -24.95 -47.15
CA ARG A 788 -21.46 -25.69 -47.56
C ARG A 788 -22.52 -24.79 -48.21
N VAL A 789 -22.42 -23.47 -48.01
CA VAL A 789 -23.30 -22.45 -48.60
C VAL A 789 -22.43 -21.42 -49.35
N PRO A 790 -21.86 -21.77 -50.52
CA PRO A 790 -20.83 -20.95 -51.15
C PRO A 790 -21.30 -19.53 -51.54
N ASN A 791 -22.59 -19.34 -51.87
CA ASN A 791 -23.19 -18.02 -52.12
C ASN A 791 -23.67 -17.36 -50.82
N SER A 792 -22.80 -17.28 -49.81
CA SER A 792 -23.11 -16.65 -48.52
C SER A 792 -21.94 -15.84 -47.98
N ALA A 793 -22.22 -14.98 -47.01
CA ALA A 793 -21.23 -14.27 -46.22
C ALA A 793 -21.62 -14.25 -44.73
N LEU A 794 -20.61 -14.18 -43.86
CA LEU A 794 -20.74 -13.97 -42.43
C LEU A 794 -20.41 -12.52 -42.08
N TRP A 795 -21.37 -11.86 -41.42
CA TRP A 795 -21.29 -10.47 -41.00
C TRP A 795 -20.99 -10.36 -39.50
N LEU A 796 -19.79 -9.88 -39.17
CA LEU A 796 -19.20 -9.87 -37.82
C LEU A 796 -19.11 -8.46 -37.24
N LEU A 797 -19.23 -8.34 -35.92
CA LEU A 797 -18.90 -7.09 -35.22
C LEU A 797 -17.37 -6.90 -35.14
N ARG A 798 -16.90 -5.73 -35.56
CA ARG A 798 -15.50 -5.29 -35.47
C ARG A 798 -15.21 -4.75 -34.07
N PHE A 799 -15.23 -5.61 -33.05
CA PHE A 799 -14.95 -5.17 -31.68
C PHE A 799 -14.28 -6.25 -30.81
N PRO A 800 -13.00 -6.06 -30.43
CA PRO A 800 -12.10 -4.97 -30.84
C PRO A 800 -11.64 -5.13 -32.30
N ALA A 801 -11.27 -4.03 -32.96
CA ALA A 801 -10.82 -4.03 -34.36
C ALA A 801 -9.58 -4.92 -34.61
N ALA A 802 -8.72 -5.08 -33.60
CA ALA A 802 -7.53 -5.95 -33.66
C ALA A 802 -7.85 -7.43 -33.96
N GLY A 803 -9.08 -7.90 -33.71
CA GLY A 803 -9.49 -9.27 -34.03
C GLY A 803 -9.81 -9.51 -35.50
N GLU A 804 -10.11 -8.46 -36.28
CA GLU A 804 -10.58 -8.60 -37.68
C GLU A 804 -9.58 -9.37 -38.55
N MET A 805 -8.33 -8.92 -38.60
CA MET A 805 -7.33 -9.53 -39.48
C MET A 805 -7.01 -10.98 -39.09
N ARG A 806 -7.06 -11.28 -37.78
CA ARG A 806 -6.84 -12.64 -37.26
C ARG A 806 -7.93 -13.59 -37.72
N LEU A 807 -9.20 -13.19 -37.58
CA LEU A 807 -10.33 -13.99 -38.06
C LEU A 807 -10.34 -14.14 -39.59
N ARG A 808 -10.01 -13.10 -40.35
CA ARG A 808 -9.85 -13.20 -41.83
C ARG A 808 -8.77 -14.21 -42.21
N THR A 809 -7.59 -14.11 -41.59
CA THR A 809 -6.47 -15.02 -41.84
C THR A 809 -6.82 -16.45 -41.47
N TYR A 810 -7.46 -16.64 -40.31
CA TYR A 810 -7.90 -17.95 -39.85
C TYR A 810 -8.95 -18.55 -40.79
N ALA A 811 -9.96 -17.78 -41.21
CA ALA A 811 -10.99 -18.23 -42.13
C ALA A 811 -10.40 -18.64 -43.49
N ALA A 812 -9.46 -17.86 -44.02
CA ALA A 812 -8.73 -18.20 -45.25
C ALA A 812 -7.96 -19.51 -45.12
N ALA A 813 -7.30 -19.76 -43.98
CA ALA A 813 -6.63 -21.02 -43.70
C ALA A 813 -7.60 -22.22 -43.62
N GLN A 814 -8.88 -21.99 -43.27
CA GLN A 814 -9.94 -22.99 -43.27
C GLN A 814 -10.66 -23.17 -44.62
N GLY A 815 -10.22 -22.45 -45.67
CA GLY A 815 -10.74 -22.54 -47.03
C GLY A 815 -11.95 -21.63 -47.33
N VAL A 816 -12.21 -20.63 -46.49
CA VAL A 816 -13.29 -19.63 -46.71
C VAL A 816 -12.78 -18.50 -47.60
N GLN A 817 -13.59 -18.04 -48.55
CA GLN A 817 -13.20 -16.95 -49.46
C GLN A 817 -13.26 -15.58 -48.75
N ALA A 818 -12.39 -14.66 -49.16
CA ALA A 818 -12.23 -13.36 -48.49
C ALA A 818 -13.51 -12.51 -48.50
N ASP A 819 -14.32 -12.64 -49.56
CA ASP A 819 -15.60 -11.95 -49.76
C ASP A 819 -16.79 -12.61 -49.02
N GLN A 820 -16.55 -13.70 -48.28
CA GLN A 820 -17.51 -14.32 -47.38
C GLN A 820 -17.36 -13.84 -45.92
N ILE A 821 -16.34 -13.05 -45.60
CA ILE A 821 -16.15 -12.49 -44.25
C ILE A 821 -16.27 -10.97 -44.32
N ILE A 822 -17.30 -10.43 -43.68
CA ILE A 822 -17.61 -9.00 -43.69
C ILE A 822 -17.66 -8.51 -42.25
N PHE A 823 -17.10 -7.33 -41.98
CA PHE A 823 -17.11 -6.71 -40.66
C PHE A 823 -17.93 -5.43 -40.66
N THR A 824 -18.51 -5.10 -39.51
CA THR A 824 -19.19 -3.83 -39.27
C THR A 824 -18.80 -3.24 -37.93
N ASP A 825 -18.80 -1.92 -37.84
CA ASP A 825 -18.51 -1.20 -36.60
C ASP A 825 -19.63 -1.33 -35.56
N VAL A 826 -19.31 -0.92 -34.34
CA VAL A 826 -20.30 -0.69 -33.29
C VAL A 826 -21.25 0.42 -33.76
N ALA A 827 -22.55 0.17 -33.66
CA ALA A 827 -23.58 1.13 -34.05
C ALA A 827 -24.38 1.56 -32.81
N MET A 828 -25.00 2.74 -32.90
CA MET A 828 -25.99 3.18 -31.91
C MET A 828 -27.15 2.18 -31.83
N LYS A 829 -27.83 2.11 -30.68
CA LYS A 829 -28.79 1.03 -30.38
C LYS A 829 -29.88 0.87 -31.44
N GLY A 830 -30.56 1.95 -31.83
CA GLY A 830 -31.63 1.88 -32.85
C GLY A 830 -31.10 1.42 -34.21
N GLU A 831 -29.93 1.92 -34.62
CA GLU A 831 -29.24 1.53 -35.85
C GLU A 831 -28.83 0.04 -35.83
N HIS A 832 -28.31 -0.42 -34.71
CA HIS A 832 -27.91 -1.81 -34.50
C HIS A 832 -29.10 -2.77 -34.68
N ILE A 833 -30.26 -2.43 -34.13
CA ILE A 833 -31.48 -3.21 -34.29
C ILE A 833 -31.95 -3.16 -35.75
N ARG A 834 -32.03 -1.96 -36.36
CA ARG A 834 -32.47 -1.79 -37.76
C ARG A 834 -31.63 -2.61 -38.73
N ARG A 835 -30.30 -2.49 -38.65
CA ARG A 835 -29.39 -3.19 -39.55
C ARG A 835 -29.45 -4.71 -39.39
N SER A 836 -29.84 -5.20 -38.20
CA SER A 836 -29.98 -6.63 -37.96
C SER A 836 -31.04 -7.26 -38.87
N ALA A 837 -32.06 -6.51 -39.29
CA ALA A 837 -33.08 -6.99 -40.23
C ALA A 837 -32.56 -7.24 -41.66
N LEU A 838 -31.33 -6.82 -41.99
CA LEU A 838 -30.72 -7.00 -43.30
C LEU A 838 -30.04 -8.36 -43.48
N ALA A 839 -29.75 -9.05 -42.37
CA ALA A 839 -29.24 -10.42 -42.39
C ALA A 839 -30.37 -11.44 -42.59
N ASP A 840 -30.01 -12.67 -42.95
CA ASP A 840 -30.95 -13.75 -43.19
C ASP A 840 -31.04 -14.73 -42.01
N LEU A 841 -29.90 -15.03 -41.36
CA LEU A 841 -29.85 -15.90 -40.19
C LEU A 841 -28.78 -15.46 -39.19
N PHE A 842 -29.14 -15.39 -37.91
CA PHE A 842 -28.18 -15.13 -36.85
C PHE A 842 -27.54 -16.43 -36.34
N LEU A 843 -26.21 -16.43 -36.24
CA LEU A 843 -25.43 -17.52 -35.66
C LEU A 843 -25.03 -17.15 -34.22
N ASP A 844 -25.67 -17.77 -33.24
CA ASP A 844 -25.36 -17.54 -31.83
C ASP A 844 -24.01 -18.19 -31.42
N THR A 845 -23.39 -17.68 -30.37
CA THR A 845 -22.13 -18.21 -29.80
C THR A 845 -22.40 -19.13 -28.61
N PRO A 846 -22.25 -20.48 -28.73
CA PRO A 846 -22.59 -21.43 -27.68
C PRO A 846 -21.82 -21.24 -26.35
N LEU A 847 -20.54 -20.85 -26.40
CA LEU A 847 -19.70 -20.68 -25.21
C LEU A 847 -20.13 -19.50 -24.32
N CYS A 848 -20.82 -18.52 -24.91
CA CYS A 848 -21.48 -17.42 -24.21
C CYS A 848 -22.51 -16.82 -25.18
N ASN A 849 -23.79 -17.07 -24.94
CA ASN A 849 -24.84 -16.71 -25.89
C ASN A 849 -24.96 -15.20 -26.11
N ALA A 850 -25.66 -14.84 -27.17
CA ALA A 850 -26.26 -13.54 -27.39
C ALA A 850 -27.35 -13.31 -26.34
N HIS A 851 -27.12 -12.35 -25.45
CA HIS A 851 -28.08 -11.94 -24.43
C HIS A 851 -28.86 -10.74 -24.99
N THR A 852 -28.40 -9.51 -24.73
CA THR A 852 -28.94 -8.29 -25.34
C THR A 852 -28.96 -8.36 -26.87
N THR A 853 -27.87 -8.81 -27.49
CA THR A 853 -27.80 -9.00 -28.95
C THR A 853 -28.84 -10.01 -29.45
N GLY A 854 -29.17 -11.03 -28.66
CA GLY A 854 -30.17 -12.02 -29.01
C GLY A 854 -31.56 -11.37 -29.07
N THR A 855 -31.89 -10.55 -28.09
CA THR A 855 -33.11 -9.75 -28.08
C THR A 855 -33.17 -8.76 -29.25
N ASP A 856 -32.05 -8.09 -29.57
CA ASP A 856 -31.92 -7.15 -30.69
C ASP A 856 -32.33 -7.79 -32.02
N VAL A 857 -31.78 -8.97 -32.31
CA VAL A 857 -32.03 -9.63 -33.58
C VAL A 857 -33.42 -10.24 -33.65
N LEU A 858 -33.95 -10.78 -32.54
CA LEU A 858 -35.33 -11.29 -32.51
C LEU A 858 -36.35 -10.17 -32.69
N TRP A 859 -36.10 -8.99 -32.13
CA TRP A 859 -36.97 -7.83 -32.33
C TRP A 859 -36.96 -7.33 -33.76
N ALA A 860 -35.78 -7.29 -34.39
CA ALA A 860 -35.62 -7.01 -35.82
C ALA A 860 -36.36 -8.04 -36.71
N GLY A 861 -36.66 -9.22 -36.16
CA GLY A 861 -37.31 -10.33 -36.84
C GLY A 861 -36.32 -11.21 -37.61
N LEU A 862 -35.07 -11.27 -37.15
CA LEU A 862 -34.01 -12.14 -37.66
C LEU A 862 -34.01 -13.46 -36.86
N PRO A 863 -34.31 -14.61 -37.49
CA PRO A 863 -34.21 -15.91 -36.83
C PRO A 863 -32.77 -16.21 -36.38
N MET A 864 -32.60 -16.98 -35.31
CA MET A 864 -31.29 -17.40 -34.82
C MET A 864 -31.17 -18.92 -34.68
N VAL A 865 -29.94 -19.43 -34.74
CA VAL A 865 -29.61 -20.80 -34.33
C VAL A 865 -28.76 -20.74 -33.05
N THR A 866 -29.18 -21.46 -32.01
CA THR A 866 -28.50 -21.49 -30.70
C THR A 866 -28.36 -22.90 -30.14
N LEU A 867 -27.25 -23.14 -29.44
CA LEU A 867 -26.94 -24.38 -28.74
C LEU A 867 -26.79 -24.09 -27.22
N PRO A 868 -27.74 -24.55 -26.39
CA PRO A 868 -27.63 -24.41 -24.94
C PRO A 868 -26.63 -25.42 -24.34
N LEU A 869 -25.66 -24.93 -23.55
CA LEU A 869 -24.72 -25.77 -22.78
C LEU A 869 -25.11 -25.78 -21.28
N GLU A 870 -24.15 -25.89 -20.36
CA GLU A 870 -24.44 -26.06 -18.92
C GLU A 870 -24.61 -24.75 -18.14
N LYS A 871 -23.73 -23.76 -18.38
CA LYS A 871 -23.68 -22.51 -17.61
C LYS A 871 -24.84 -21.57 -17.97
N MET A 872 -25.28 -20.74 -17.03
CA MET A 872 -26.32 -19.71 -17.24
C MET A 872 -26.13 -18.92 -18.55
N ALA A 873 -24.95 -18.34 -18.76
CA ALA A 873 -24.66 -17.53 -19.93
C ALA A 873 -24.68 -18.28 -21.28
N THR A 874 -24.62 -19.61 -21.26
CA THR A 874 -24.68 -20.48 -22.45
C THR A 874 -26.11 -20.91 -22.79
N ARG A 875 -27.11 -20.47 -22.02
CA ARG A 875 -28.51 -20.92 -22.17
C ARG A 875 -29.50 -19.78 -22.41
N VAL A 876 -29.06 -18.52 -22.30
CA VAL A 876 -29.92 -17.33 -22.42
C VAL A 876 -30.59 -17.25 -23.79
N ALA A 877 -29.87 -17.43 -24.89
CA ALA A 877 -30.46 -17.33 -26.23
C ALA A 877 -31.56 -18.36 -26.47
N GLY A 878 -31.42 -19.56 -25.90
CA GLY A 878 -32.48 -20.58 -25.97
C GLY A 878 -33.74 -20.16 -25.21
N SER A 879 -33.62 -19.52 -24.04
CA SER A 879 -34.76 -18.96 -23.32
C SER A 879 -35.44 -17.82 -24.10
N LEU A 880 -34.66 -16.93 -24.71
CA LEU A 880 -35.20 -15.89 -25.60
C LEU A 880 -36.00 -16.53 -26.75
N CYS A 881 -35.44 -17.54 -27.41
CA CYS A 881 -36.10 -18.27 -28.49
C CYS A 881 -37.41 -18.92 -28.05
N LEU A 882 -37.44 -19.58 -26.89
CA LEU A 882 -38.66 -20.20 -26.35
C LEU A 882 -39.74 -19.16 -26.05
N ALA A 883 -39.37 -18.00 -25.52
CA ALA A 883 -40.31 -16.94 -25.19
C ALA A 883 -40.93 -16.24 -26.42
N THR A 884 -40.39 -16.46 -27.63
CA THR A 884 -41.07 -16.08 -28.87
C THR A 884 -42.19 -17.06 -29.27
N GLY A 885 -42.20 -18.26 -28.70
CA GLY A 885 -43.06 -19.38 -29.11
C GLY A 885 -42.50 -20.20 -30.28
N LEU A 886 -41.30 -19.90 -30.77
CA LEU A 886 -40.67 -20.53 -31.95
C LEU A 886 -39.36 -21.27 -31.62
N GLY A 887 -39.13 -21.59 -30.35
CA GLY A 887 -37.87 -22.17 -29.88
C GLY A 887 -37.50 -23.51 -30.55
N GLU A 888 -38.46 -24.37 -30.88
CA GLU A 888 -38.21 -25.66 -31.55
C GLU A 888 -37.58 -25.49 -32.95
N GLU A 889 -37.82 -24.35 -33.61
CA GLU A 889 -37.25 -24.07 -34.92
C GLU A 889 -35.82 -23.51 -34.84
N MET A 890 -35.42 -22.96 -33.67
CA MET A 890 -34.19 -22.17 -33.46
C MET A 890 -33.16 -22.83 -32.52
N ILE A 891 -33.57 -23.76 -31.67
CA ILE A 891 -32.71 -24.42 -30.67
C ILE A 891 -32.26 -25.79 -31.19
N VAL A 892 -30.98 -26.09 -31.00
CA VAL A 892 -30.36 -27.39 -31.36
C VAL A 892 -29.73 -28.06 -30.13
N SER A 893 -29.37 -29.34 -30.24
CA SER A 893 -28.84 -30.11 -29.10
C SER A 893 -27.35 -30.49 -29.22
N SER A 894 -26.72 -30.23 -30.37
CA SER A 894 -25.29 -30.49 -30.58
C SER A 894 -24.68 -29.52 -31.60
N MET A 895 -23.35 -29.40 -31.62
CA MET A 895 -22.62 -28.62 -32.65
C MET A 895 -22.85 -29.15 -34.06
N LYS A 896 -23.06 -30.47 -34.21
CA LYS A 896 -23.44 -31.07 -35.50
C LYS A 896 -24.81 -30.57 -35.95
N GLU A 897 -25.81 -30.62 -35.07
CA GLU A 897 -27.15 -30.10 -35.37
C GLU A 897 -27.15 -28.59 -35.60
N TYR A 898 -26.28 -27.85 -34.90
CA TYR A 898 -26.08 -26.41 -35.13
C TYR A 898 -25.67 -26.15 -36.59
N GLU A 899 -24.64 -26.85 -37.07
CA GLU A 899 -24.17 -26.75 -38.46
C GLU A 899 -25.28 -27.14 -39.45
N GLU A 900 -25.90 -28.31 -39.25
CA GLU A 900 -26.95 -28.82 -40.13
C GLU A 900 -28.17 -27.89 -40.19
N LYS A 901 -28.60 -27.33 -39.05
CA LYS A 901 -29.73 -26.39 -38.99
C LYS A 901 -29.42 -25.12 -39.79
N ALA A 902 -28.24 -24.55 -39.59
CA ALA A 902 -27.84 -23.33 -40.29
C ALA A 902 -27.78 -23.54 -41.80
N VAL A 903 -27.15 -24.64 -42.26
CA VAL A 903 -27.08 -24.99 -43.69
C VAL A 903 -28.47 -25.30 -44.24
N SER A 904 -29.31 -26.05 -43.51
CA SER A 904 -30.67 -26.38 -43.94
C SER A 904 -31.55 -25.14 -44.13
N LEU A 905 -31.47 -24.15 -43.24
CA LEU A 905 -32.21 -22.91 -43.37
C LEU A 905 -31.69 -22.05 -44.53
N ALA A 906 -30.37 -21.99 -44.71
CA ALA A 906 -29.77 -21.21 -45.79
C ALA A 906 -30.05 -21.78 -47.19
N LEU A 907 -30.08 -23.11 -47.33
CA LEU A 907 -30.39 -23.78 -48.60
C LEU A 907 -31.90 -23.96 -48.85
N ASN A 908 -32.76 -23.56 -47.90
CA ASN A 908 -34.21 -23.67 -48.03
C ASN A 908 -34.91 -22.33 -47.75
N PRO A 909 -34.94 -21.41 -48.75
CA PRO A 909 -35.50 -20.07 -48.58
C PRO A 909 -36.96 -20.05 -48.14
N SER A 910 -37.79 -21.01 -48.58
CA SER A 910 -39.20 -21.04 -48.19
C SER A 910 -39.39 -21.35 -46.71
N LYS A 911 -38.59 -22.26 -46.16
CA LYS A 911 -38.61 -22.60 -44.74
C LYS A 911 -38.12 -21.42 -43.88
N LEU A 912 -37.01 -20.79 -44.27
CA LEU A 912 -36.50 -19.62 -43.55
C LEU A 912 -37.48 -18.43 -43.62
N GLN A 913 -38.08 -18.17 -44.78
CA GLN A 913 -39.08 -17.11 -44.93
C GLN A 913 -40.32 -17.38 -44.08
N ALA A 914 -40.78 -18.63 -43.98
CA ALA A 914 -41.88 -19.01 -43.11
C ALA A 914 -41.55 -18.72 -41.63
N LEU A 915 -40.37 -19.14 -41.16
CA LEU A 915 -39.91 -18.86 -39.79
C LEU A 915 -39.79 -17.35 -39.53
N THR A 916 -39.20 -16.62 -40.47
CA THR A 916 -39.05 -15.15 -40.41
C THR A 916 -40.42 -14.47 -40.31
N ASN A 917 -41.39 -14.89 -41.13
CA ASN A 917 -42.74 -14.32 -41.11
C ASN A 917 -43.46 -14.61 -39.79
N LYS A 918 -43.34 -15.84 -39.27
CA LYS A 918 -43.88 -16.21 -37.95
C LYS A 918 -43.27 -15.33 -36.85
N LEU A 919 -41.94 -15.21 -36.81
CA LEU A 919 -41.23 -14.40 -35.80
C LEU A 919 -41.69 -12.94 -35.86
N LYS A 920 -41.75 -12.37 -37.07
CA LYS A 920 -42.22 -11.00 -37.29
C LYS A 920 -43.66 -10.77 -36.87
N ALA A 921 -44.52 -11.79 -37.00
CA ALA A 921 -45.92 -11.74 -36.58
C ALA A 921 -46.09 -11.85 -35.07
N VAL A 922 -45.37 -12.76 -34.40
CA VAL A 922 -45.53 -13.02 -32.97
C VAL A 922 -44.84 -12.00 -32.08
N ARG A 923 -43.83 -11.25 -32.55
CA ARG A 923 -43.05 -10.32 -31.70
C ARG A 923 -43.88 -9.28 -30.94
N MET A 924 -45.09 -8.94 -31.42
CA MET A 924 -45.96 -7.97 -30.76
C MET A 924 -46.81 -8.56 -29.61
N THR A 925 -46.95 -9.88 -29.58
CA THR A 925 -47.85 -10.63 -28.70
C THR A 925 -47.16 -11.69 -27.87
N CYS A 926 -45.94 -12.10 -28.22
CA CYS A 926 -45.19 -13.11 -27.48
C CYS A 926 -44.72 -12.57 -26.12
N PRO A 927 -44.60 -13.44 -25.09
CA PRO A 927 -44.14 -13.04 -23.77
C PRO A 927 -42.80 -12.32 -23.75
N LEU A 928 -41.89 -12.60 -24.69
CA LEU A 928 -40.55 -11.99 -24.73
C LEU A 928 -40.60 -10.46 -24.74
N PHE A 929 -41.52 -9.84 -25.50
CA PHE A 929 -41.61 -8.38 -25.67
C PHE A 929 -42.80 -7.75 -24.91
N ASP A 930 -43.34 -8.47 -23.90
CA ASP A 930 -44.43 -8.00 -23.05
C ASP A 930 -43.89 -7.61 -21.66
N THR A 931 -43.26 -6.43 -21.60
CA THR A 931 -42.66 -5.86 -20.39
C THR A 931 -43.65 -5.75 -19.24
N THR A 932 -44.90 -5.35 -19.52
CA THR A 932 -45.94 -5.19 -18.49
C THR A 932 -46.35 -6.53 -17.88
N ARG A 933 -46.51 -7.59 -18.68
CA ARG A 933 -46.72 -8.94 -18.16
C ARG A 933 -45.50 -9.40 -17.35
N TRP A 934 -44.29 -9.12 -17.83
CA TRP A 934 -43.06 -9.49 -17.16
C TRP A 934 -42.93 -8.84 -15.78
N VAL A 935 -43.19 -7.52 -15.66
CA VAL A 935 -43.14 -6.79 -14.38
C VAL A 935 -44.12 -7.37 -13.36
N ARG A 936 -45.35 -7.70 -13.78
CA ARG A 936 -46.34 -8.38 -12.91
C ARG A 936 -45.82 -9.70 -12.36
N ASN A 937 -45.12 -10.49 -13.18
CA ASN A 937 -44.52 -11.74 -12.75
C ASN A 937 -43.33 -11.53 -11.80
N LEU A 938 -42.53 -10.49 -12.01
CA LEU A 938 -41.46 -10.10 -11.09
C LEU A 938 -42.03 -9.71 -9.72
N GLU A 939 -43.14 -8.97 -9.67
CA GLU A 939 -43.75 -8.55 -8.41
C GLU A 939 -44.36 -9.73 -7.65
N ARG A 940 -45.00 -10.68 -8.35
CA ARG A 940 -45.41 -11.97 -7.74
C ARG A 940 -44.21 -12.69 -7.11
N ALA A 941 -43.04 -12.63 -7.74
CA ALA A 941 -41.81 -13.15 -7.18
C ALA A 941 -41.40 -12.41 -5.89
N TYR A 942 -41.43 -11.08 -5.90
CA TYR A 942 -41.12 -10.25 -4.75
C TYR A 942 -42.05 -10.48 -3.56
N PHE A 943 -43.36 -10.53 -3.80
CA PHE A 943 -44.34 -10.83 -2.77
C PHE A 943 -44.11 -12.21 -2.15
N LYS A 944 -43.77 -13.21 -2.98
CA LYS A 944 -43.44 -14.56 -2.49
C LYS A 944 -42.16 -14.58 -1.65
N MET A 945 -41.08 -13.92 -2.10
CA MET A 945 -39.83 -13.80 -1.35
C MET A 945 -40.08 -13.16 0.02
N TRP A 946 -40.81 -12.04 0.05
CA TRP A 946 -41.15 -11.32 1.27
C TRP A 946 -42.03 -12.15 2.21
N ASN A 947 -43.08 -12.79 1.70
CA ASN A 947 -43.96 -13.62 2.53
C ASN A 947 -43.23 -14.84 3.11
N LEU A 948 -42.28 -15.44 2.38
CA LEU A 948 -41.42 -16.49 2.92
C LEU A 948 -40.56 -15.96 4.07
N HIS A 949 -39.91 -14.81 3.89
CA HIS A 949 -39.15 -14.14 4.95
C HIS A 949 -40.02 -13.86 6.19
N CYS A 950 -41.22 -13.31 5.99
CA CYS A 950 -42.14 -13.01 7.10
C CYS A 950 -42.64 -14.23 7.86
N SER A 951 -42.66 -15.39 7.21
CA SER A 951 -42.98 -16.66 7.87
C SER A 951 -41.80 -17.28 8.64
N GLY A 952 -40.64 -16.63 8.67
CA GLY A 952 -39.41 -17.15 9.29
C GLY A 952 -38.77 -18.31 8.52
N GLN A 953 -39.21 -18.56 7.28
CA GLN A 953 -38.65 -19.60 6.42
C GLN A 953 -37.32 -19.13 5.82
N ARG A 954 -36.38 -20.07 5.66
CA ARG A 954 -35.14 -19.81 4.92
C ARG A 954 -35.44 -19.66 3.41
N PRO A 955 -34.61 -18.91 2.66
CA PRO A 955 -34.72 -18.86 1.22
C PRO A 955 -34.77 -20.25 0.59
N GLN A 956 -35.69 -20.46 -0.36
CA GLN A 956 -35.87 -21.72 -1.08
C GLN A 956 -36.18 -21.48 -2.56
N HIS A 957 -35.90 -22.49 -3.40
CA HIS A 957 -36.24 -22.43 -4.82
C HIS A 957 -37.75 -22.38 -5.01
N PHE A 958 -38.24 -21.57 -5.94
CA PHE A 958 -39.64 -21.61 -6.34
C PHE A 958 -39.85 -21.12 -7.77
N LYS A 959 -41.00 -21.50 -8.31
CA LYS A 959 -41.52 -21.03 -9.60
C LYS A 959 -42.67 -20.08 -9.38
N VAL A 960 -42.69 -18.99 -10.14
CA VAL A 960 -43.82 -18.07 -10.22
C VAL A 960 -44.83 -18.63 -11.21
N ALA A 961 -46.11 -18.62 -10.85
CA ALA A 961 -47.21 -19.01 -11.73
C ALA A 961 -48.05 -17.78 -12.10
N GLU A 962 -48.56 -17.75 -13.33
CA GLU A 962 -49.29 -16.56 -13.81
C GLU A 962 -50.74 -16.46 -13.35
N ASN A 963 -51.29 -17.55 -12.79
CA ASN A 963 -52.67 -17.64 -12.29
C ASN A 963 -52.67 -17.95 -10.78
N ASP A 964 -51.67 -17.43 -10.06
CA ASP A 964 -51.53 -17.67 -8.63
C ASP A 964 -52.49 -16.75 -7.86
N LEU A 965 -53.57 -17.33 -7.34
CA LEU A 965 -54.63 -16.64 -6.59
C LEU A 965 -54.13 -15.97 -5.29
N ASP A 966 -52.89 -16.28 -4.88
CA ASP A 966 -52.27 -15.75 -3.68
C ASP A 966 -51.82 -14.28 -3.81
N PHE A 967 -51.93 -13.66 -5.00
CA PHE A 967 -51.42 -12.29 -5.24
C PHE A 967 -52.48 -11.31 -5.77
N PRO A 968 -52.41 -10.02 -5.39
CA PRO A 968 -53.46 -9.01 -5.62
C PRO A 968 -53.63 -8.58 -7.09
N TYR A 969 -52.85 -9.11 -8.02
CA TYR A 969 -52.78 -8.64 -9.41
C TYR A 969 -53.94 -9.05 -10.31
N ASP A 970 -54.71 -10.07 -9.90
CA ASP A 970 -55.80 -10.63 -10.70
C ASP A 970 -57.17 -10.03 -10.32
N ARG A 971 -57.19 -8.81 -9.75
CA ARG A 971 -58.41 -8.06 -9.43
C ARG A 971 -58.57 -6.80 -10.27
#